data_AF-A0A0G4I4G1-F1
#
_entry.id   AF-A0A0G4I4G1-F1
#
_cell.length_a   1.000
_cell.length_b   1.000
_cell.length_c   1.000
_cell.angle_alpha   90.00
_cell.angle_beta   90.00
_cell.angle_gamma   90.00
#
_symmetry.space_group_name_H-M   'P 1'
#
loop_
_entity.id
_entity.type
_entity.pdbx_description
1 polymer ?
#
loop_
_entity_poly.entity_id
_entity_poly.type
_entity_poly.pdbx_seq_one_letter_code
_entity_poly.pdbx_strand_id
1 'polypeptide(L)'
;MDTRSSAMKKCSRLLLRSWGEFRGISRLCVNNIQPVRHFDRMPRFFNSSDMVSDSFHIFRSFTSRSLTNTVRNDGSRVGLLTGELSVTSHSSFPSQTSQLNQIARGTVEVDTPANSDSSGTGSEAQKRYALEQAAVSLLRRAFRKTAHFEGLEEPPHPLPHFARADVAVRPVGCSEDLWLGVQVKSTAGPGRQAVSRQLQGAPFWCFKILANYSGMSVACVSLEQNEEIPPKAWLFPGSTLAHLKTHLKVTQGGMHDTNDSRCCFDHNRGHGSHVGESLLKTWREARAGKSLNRLYDLHSLQTQLSANHLAEWKALQKFRLLCASVHCRIEVREASSPMLPHDIEIRLAGFEEMGWQRVQLKSAMLVKKKRVAVVNSQKKSANKWVPYGKDDFDYILVSHPQNRSRTSGTPASASELTSQTISDFPDSSRGPFLYLIPVEELVKEGVVSGGEGGSKGVRTFCLHFSATRDTRAPNPRFRSTRLLKWRLDTSSLRVARRHMSEVLLSSGKRRFGTGSLHVAGGEEGKRAWDVFSSREDCVSKACSRSDEGTDQRKGDIKLEGEKAEVSRPYNGDGLNFQSQAENPVCLDHRTMSLQERYAVERAALTLLRETFKSTTHFAGLEEPVCRLPAFAKADLAVRPIGCTEDMWLPIQIKSTKWKCHSRQASENPAWNFQRVRGYEGVPIVCISLEMDSLCLPTPRVWLFSGDLFNIMKHPGMLRITQGGKYDTAESRCSFEGGQSNFPHIGENLYMIWKRARQGIGGYRLNSLQSIQSQQSPTHLKEWKMREKCVDLFKAAPEGVEVKGDDPCPSLPYDLEIRLRDRPEMTWQRVQLKSSRWHSKSPFALVDSRKLVGGKTQPYEEGDFNFLLVGPPQNQAQECLRDSSQRSKILRDQNCAPNPPFSEPKNHPSDRYFYFIPEKVLIDEGIIASKRREISGLHGFHLDFLVKPAAVNPNRAFRLLDWRLDVLNGHAGEKMAYTFRHYKEDTLN
;
A
#
# COMPACT_ATOMS: atom_id res chain seq x y z
N MET A 1 -45.85 60.60 -15.41
CA MET A 1 -46.50 59.32 -15.04
C MET A 1 -45.40 58.40 -14.52
N ASP A 2 -44.93 58.44 -13.27
CA ASP A 2 -45.58 58.68 -11.99
C ASP A 2 -46.86 57.88 -11.78
N THR A 3 -46.71 56.66 -11.27
CA THR A 3 -47.24 56.18 -9.98
C THR A 3 -47.37 54.65 -9.99
N ARG A 4 -46.68 53.98 -9.05
CA ARG A 4 -47.03 52.70 -8.37
C ARG A 4 -45.80 51.88 -7.92
N SER A 5 -44.86 52.54 -7.24
CA SER A 5 -43.83 51.85 -6.43
C SER A 5 -43.72 52.47 -5.03
N SER A 6 -44.81 52.45 -4.26
CA SER A 6 -44.83 52.97 -2.87
C SER A 6 -45.51 52.05 -1.84
N ALA A 7 -46.00 50.86 -2.21
CA ALA A 7 -46.76 50.01 -1.29
C ALA A 7 -45.98 48.84 -0.63
N MET A 8 -44.78 48.47 -1.10
CA MET A 8 -44.05 47.29 -0.57
C MET A 8 -42.78 47.60 0.25
N LYS A 9 -42.54 48.86 0.64
CA LYS A 9 -41.40 49.25 1.51
C LYS A 9 -41.74 49.43 3.00
N LYS A 10 -42.99 49.14 3.43
CA LYS A 10 -43.43 49.35 4.83
C LYS A 10 -43.62 48.08 5.69
N CYS A 11 -43.55 46.87 5.16
CA CYS A 11 -43.70 45.65 5.98
C CYS A 11 -42.38 45.06 6.54
N SER A 12 -41.21 45.44 6.02
CA SER A 12 -39.95 44.78 6.39
C SER A 12 -39.19 45.44 7.57
N ARG A 13 -39.76 46.47 8.21
CA ARG A 13 -39.11 47.21 9.33
C ARG A 13 -39.77 47.03 10.70
N LEU A 14 -40.78 46.17 10.84
CA LEU A 14 -41.48 45.91 12.12
C LEU A 14 -41.22 44.54 12.76
N LEU A 15 -40.39 43.68 12.16
CA LEU A 15 -40.10 42.33 12.69
C LEU A 15 -38.67 42.11 13.23
N LEU A 16 -37.89 43.18 13.42
CA LEU A 16 -36.51 43.10 13.94
C LEU A 16 -36.28 43.94 15.21
N ARG A 17 -37.29 44.05 16.08
CA ARG A 17 -37.18 44.82 17.35
C ARG A 17 -37.76 44.16 18.60
N SER A 18 -37.95 42.84 18.64
CA SER A 18 -38.55 42.19 19.83
C SER A 18 -37.82 40.93 20.33
N TRP A 19 -36.52 40.76 20.07
CA TRP A 19 -35.72 39.66 20.64
C TRP A 19 -34.46 40.22 21.35
N GLY A 20 -34.71 40.86 22.48
CA GLY A 20 -33.73 41.21 23.49
C GLY A 20 -34.49 41.39 24.79
N GLU A 21 -34.01 40.73 25.85
CA GLU A 21 -34.58 40.67 27.21
C GLU A 21 -35.64 39.57 27.43
N PHE A 22 -35.22 38.47 28.07
CA PHE A 22 -35.71 38.05 29.38
C PHE A 22 -34.94 36.80 29.85
N ARG A 23 -34.06 36.99 30.83
CA ARG A 23 -33.57 35.94 31.73
C ARG A 23 -34.45 35.96 32.97
N GLY A 24 -34.94 34.80 33.42
CA GLY A 24 -35.26 34.60 34.84
C GLY A 24 -36.48 33.74 35.16
N ILE A 25 -36.17 32.63 35.86
CA ILE A 25 -36.87 32.11 37.06
C ILE A 25 -38.00 31.06 36.90
N SER A 26 -37.76 29.93 37.62
CA SER A 26 -38.68 28.96 38.28
C SER A 26 -39.46 27.96 37.41
N ARG A 27 -39.23 26.64 37.54
CA ARG A 27 -39.54 25.66 38.62
C ARG A 27 -40.95 25.05 38.51
N LEU A 28 -40.96 23.72 38.65
CA LEU A 28 -42.05 22.82 39.10
C LEU A 28 -43.18 22.53 38.11
N CYS A 29 -43.22 21.29 37.59
CA CYS A 29 -44.12 20.24 38.09
C CYS A 29 -43.88 18.92 37.33
N VAL A 30 -43.62 17.87 38.11
CA VAL A 30 -43.53 16.47 37.68
C VAL A 30 -44.75 15.76 38.26
N ASN A 31 -45.50 15.04 37.42
CA ASN A 31 -46.41 13.96 37.82
C ASN A 31 -45.95 12.71 37.00
N ASN A 32 -45.44 11.64 37.62
CA ASN A 32 -46.18 10.48 38.17
C ASN A 32 -47.15 9.89 37.12
N ILE A 33 -47.13 8.61 36.70
CA ILE A 33 -47.12 7.34 37.44
C ILE A 33 -46.62 6.18 36.54
N GLN A 34 -46.11 5.12 37.17
CA GLN A 34 -45.62 3.80 36.70
C GLN A 34 -46.71 2.84 36.09
N PRO A 35 -46.60 1.48 36.17
CA PRO A 35 -45.92 0.54 35.24
C PRO A 35 -46.80 -0.66 34.81
N VAL A 36 -46.42 -1.50 33.83
CA VAL A 36 -46.91 -2.90 33.78
C VAL A 36 -45.82 -3.86 33.27
N ARG A 37 -45.76 -5.03 33.93
CA ARG A 37 -44.81 -6.15 33.84
C ARG A 37 -45.26 -7.25 32.87
N HIS A 38 -44.29 -8.11 32.51
CA HIS A 38 -44.39 -9.57 32.21
C HIS A 38 -45.16 -10.03 30.93
N PHE A 39 -44.99 -11.21 30.30
CA PHE A 39 -44.40 -12.52 30.63
C PHE A 39 -44.08 -13.28 29.27
N ASP A 40 -43.00 -14.08 29.25
CA ASP A 40 -42.74 -15.37 28.58
C ASP A 40 -42.87 -15.76 27.08
N ARG A 41 -41.96 -16.72 26.77
CA ARG A 41 -42.04 -17.93 25.91
C ARG A 41 -41.39 -17.93 24.51
N MET A 42 -40.29 -18.68 24.46
CA MET A 42 -39.73 -19.43 23.32
C MET A 42 -40.69 -20.58 22.88
N PRO A 43 -40.59 -21.11 21.63
CA PRO A 43 -39.66 -22.22 21.35
C PRO A 43 -38.97 -22.21 19.97
N ARG A 44 -37.90 -23.03 19.92
CA ARG A 44 -37.01 -23.36 18.80
C ARG A 44 -37.69 -24.24 17.75
N PHE A 45 -37.24 -24.18 16.49
CA PHE A 45 -37.09 -25.35 15.59
C PHE A 45 -36.00 -25.11 14.52
N PHE A 46 -35.51 -26.23 13.99
CA PHE A 46 -34.22 -26.49 13.31
C PHE A 46 -34.33 -26.59 11.76
N ASN A 47 -33.16 -26.77 11.12
CA ASN A 47 -32.84 -27.24 9.74
C ASN A 47 -32.49 -26.15 8.72
N SER A 48 -31.21 -26.03 8.32
CA SER A 48 -30.50 -26.72 7.21
C SER A 48 -30.98 -26.20 5.85
N SER A 49 -30.19 -25.92 4.82
CA SER A 49 -28.80 -26.19 4.45
C SER A 49 -28.52 -25.35 3.18
N ASP A 50 -27.26 -25.36 2.76
CA ASP A 50 -26.75 -25.11 1.39
C ASP A 50 -26.08 -23.78 1.00
N MET A 51 -24.87 -24.03 0.53
CA MET A 51 -23.77 -23.24 -0.01
C MET A 51 -24.13 -22.27 -1.13
N VAL A 52 -23.33 -21.20 -1.30
CA VAL A 52 -22.40 -21.01 -2.43
C VAL A 52 -21.54 -19.75 -2.21
N SER A 53 -20.24 -19.95 -2.41
CA SER A 53 -19.10 -19.06 -2.77
C SER A 53 -19.33 -17.55 -2.94
N ASP A 54 -18.45 -16.70 -2.39
CA ASP A 54 -17.38 -16.09 -3.22
C ASP A 54 -16.40 -15.17 -2.47
N SER A 55 -15.15 -15.30 -2.89
CA SER A 55 -13.94 -14.70 -2.34
C SER A 55 -13.70 -13.29 -2.90
N PHE A 56 -13.36 -12.32 -2.04
CA PHE A 56 -12.85 -11.00 -2.46
C PHE A 56 -11.43 -10.75 -1.90
N HIS A 57 -10.45 -10.67 -2.81
CA HIS A 57 -9.10 -10.18 -2.54
C HIS A 57 -9.04 -8.64 -2.56
N ILE A 58 -8.33 -8.05 -1.60
CA ILE A 58 -8.14 -6.61 -1.40
C ILE A 58 -6.79 -6.15 -1.98
N PHE A 59 -6.79 -5.12 -2.83
CA PHE A 59 -5.62 -4.29 -3.16
C PHE A 59 -5.89 -2.84 -2.74
N ARG A 60 -5.14 -2.28 -1.78
CA ARG A 60 -4.94 -0.82 -1.67
C ARG A 60 -3.57 -0.45 -1.07
N SER A 61 -2.98 0.56 -1.68
CA SER A 61 -1.70 1.21 -1.40
C SER A 61 -1.79 2.30 -0.33
N PHE A 62 -0.76 2.43 0.51
CA PHE A 62 -0.58 3.50 1.51
C PHE A 62 0.38 4.61 1.04
N THR A 63 0.09 5.86 1.41
CA THR A 63 1.09 6.93 1.60
C THR A 63 0.94 7.52 3.00
N SER A 64 2.04 7.62 3.74
CA SER A 64 2.16 8.28 5.05
C SER A 64 3.39 9.18 5.04
N ARG A 65 3.24 10.43 5.48
CA ARG A 65 4.32 11.31 5.95
C ARG A 65 3.80 12.10 7.14
N SER A 66 4.51 12.02 8.26
CA SER A 66 4.32 12.85 9.46
C SER A 66 5.43 13.91 9.52
N LEU A 67 5.05 15.13 9.84
CA LEU A 67 5.93 16.25 10.21
C LEU A 67 6.07 16.27 11.74
N THR A 68 7.26 16.57 12.26
CA THR A 68 7.45 16.99 13.66
C THR A 68 8.36 18.21 13.66
N ASN A 69 7.87 19.29 14.28
CA ASN A 69 8.63 20.49 14.61
C ASN A 69 9.53 20.21 15.81
N THR A 70 10.78 20.63 15.74
CA THR A 70 11.77 20.54 16.83
C THR A 70 11.92 21.94 17.43
N VAL A 71 11.58 22.11 18.70
CA VAL A 71 11.98 23.27 19.51
C VAL A 71 13.19 22.84 20.34
N ARG A 72 14.33 23.50 20.13
CA ARG A 72 15.53 23.37 20.97
C ARG A 72 15.33 24.22 22.22
N ASN A 73 15.70 23.69 23.39
CA ASN A 73 16.09 24.48 24.54
C ASN A 73 17.25 23.75 25.24
N ASP A 74 18.40 24.43 25.25
CA ASP A 74 19.58 24.08 26.04
C ASP A 74 19.36 24.50 27.50
N GLY A 75 19.83 23.69 28.43
CA GLY A 75 19.74 23.95 29.86
C GLY A 75 20.65 23.02 30.64
N SER A 76 21.90 23.42 30.79
CA SER A 76 22.91 22.83 31.66
C SER A 76 22.40 22.70 33.10
N ARG A 77 22.68 21.58 33.76
CA ARG A 77 22.51 21.47 35.21
C ARG A 77 23.73 20.88 35.90
N VAL A 78 24.18 21.67 36.86
CA VAL A 78 25.19 21.46 37.89
C VAL A 78 24.77 20.33 38.83
N GLY A 79 25.73 19.48 39.19
CA GLY A 79 25.56 18.39 40.14
C GLY A 79 25.50 18.87 41.59
N LEU A 80 24.82 18.10 42.44
CA LEU A 80 24.93 18.18 43.88
C LEU A 80 24.68 16.77 44.46
N LEU A 81 25.74 16.27 45.10
CA LEU A 81 25.81 15.07 45.91
C LEU A 81 25.06 15.26 47.24
N THR A 82 24.50 14.18 47.76
CA THR A 82 24.21 13.82 49.17
C THR A 82 23.26 12.62 49.11
N GLY A 83 23.36 11.56 49.88
CA GLY A 83 24.19 11.16 51.00
C GLY A 83 23.51 9.89 51.54
N GLU A 84 24.29 8.85 51.80
CA GLU A 84 23.85 7.55 52.30
C GLU A 84 23.18 7.64 53.67
N LEU A 85 22.29 6.70 53.98
CA LEU A 85 22.16 6.12 55.32
C LEU A 85 21.48 4.74 55.20
N SER A 86 22.27 3.72 55.51
CA SER A 86 21.88 2.32 55.67
C SER A 86 21.40 2.07 57.10
N VAL A 87 20.35 1.26 57.25
CA VAL A 87 20.08 0.53 58.49
C VAL A 87 19.55 -0.85 58.11
N THR A 88 20.35 -1.87 58.40
CA THR A 88 19.99 -3.29 58.40
C THR A 88 19.42 -3.67 59.76
N SER A 89 18.38 -4.50 59.78
CA SER A 89 18.16 -5.44 60.88
C SER A 89 17.37 -6.66 60.40
N HIS A 90 17.98 -7.82 60.62
CA HIS A 90 17.44 -9.15 60.40
C HIS A 90 16.51 -9.55 61.54
N SER A 91 15.41 -10.23 61.23
CA SER A 91 14.92 -11.32 62.07
C SER A 91 14.14 -12.32 61.21
N SER A 92 14.37 -13.60 61.50
CA SER A 92 13.98 -14.78 60.73
C SER A 92 13.12 -15.70 61.59
N PHE A 93 12.00 -16.19 61.05
CA PHE A 93 11.47 -17.53 61.35
C PHE A 93 10.72 -18.09 60.13
N PRO A 94 10.80 -19.40 59.82
CA PRO A 94 10.41 -19.96 58.54
C PRO A 94 9.00 -20.58 58.60
N SER A 95 8.11 -20.19 57.69
CA SER A 95 6.87 -20.93 57.43
C SER A 95 7.00 -21.69 56.11
N GLN A 96 6.57 -22.96 56.13
CA GLN A 96 6.58 -23.96 55.06
C GLN A 96 5.63 -23.60 53.89
N THR A 97 5.77 -22.39 53.35
CA THR A 97 5.03 -21.87 52.19
C THR A 97 5.97 -21.44 51.05
N SER A 98 7.28 -21.67 51.20
CA SER A 98 8.32 -21.21 50.27
C SER A 98 8.61 -22.16 49.11
N GLN A 99 8.34 -23.47 49.23
CA GLN A 99 8.62 -24.42 48.13
C GLN A 99 7.58 -24.40 47.00
N LEU A 100 6.31 -24.01 47.27
CA LEU A 100 5.30 -23.83 46.22
C LEU A 100 5.41 -22.46 45.50
N ASN A 101 6.07 -21.47 46.12
CA ASN A 101 6.30 -20.16 45.51
C ASN A 101 7.57 -20.11 44.62
N GLN A 102 8.53 -21.02 44.78
CA GLN A 102 9.73 -21.08 43.93
C GLN A 102 9.48 -21.65 42.53
N ILE A 103 8.45 -22.49 42.35
CA ILE A 103 8.06 -23.00 41.02
C ILE A 103 7.16 -21.98 40.27
N ALA A 104 6.40 -21.16 40.98
CA ALA A 104 5.54 -20.12 40.39
C ALA A 104 6.31 -18.84 40.00
N ARG A 105 7.42 -18.53 40.69
CA ARG A 105 8.28 -17.36 40.42
C ARG A 105 9.49 -17.72 39.58
N GLY A 106 9.29 -18.40 38.45
CA GLY A 106 10.32 -18.42 37.41
C GLY A 106 10.61 -16.99 36.98
N THR A 107 11.60 -16.36 37.60
CA THR A 107 12.20 -15.09 37.19
C THR A 107 12.60 -15.29 35.75
N VAL A 108 12.04 -14.48 34.85
CA VAL A 108 12.65 -14.37 33.54
C VAL A 108 13.92 -13.59 33.82
N GLU A 109 15.05 -14.28 33.98
CA GLU A 109 16.34 -13.69 33.65
C GLU A 109 16.28 -13.41 32.14
N VAL A 110 15.61 -12.30 31.78
CA VAL A 110 15.96 -11.61 30.56
C VAL A 110 17.34 -11.08 30.90
N ASP A 111 18.38 -11.66 30.29
CA ASP A 111 19.71 -11.08 30.23
C ASP A 111 19.59 -9.68 29.63
N THR A 112 19.21 -8.74 30.49
CA THR A 112 19.17 -7.34 30.19
C THR A 112 20.61 -6.93 30.45
N PRO A 113 21.38 -6.52 29.42
CA PRO A 113 22.81 -6.28 29.59
C PRO A 113 23.01 -5.30 30.75
N ALA A 114 23.59 -5.81 31.82
CA ALA A 114 23.80 -5.08 33.05
C ALA A 114 24.73 -3.90 32.75
N ASN A 115 24.24 -2.68 32.99
CA ASN A 115 24.98 -1.44 33.19
C ASN A 115 26.38 -1.36 32.56
N SER A 116 26.47 -1.53 31.24
CA SER A 116 27.60 -0.99 30.50
C SER A 116 27.30 0.47 30.22
N ASP A 117 27.91 1.38 30.97
CA ASP A 117 27.89 2.85 30.77
C ASP A 117 28.46 3.34 29.42
N SER A 118 28.55 2.44 28.43
CA SER A 118 28.84 2.85 27.05
C SER A 118 27.61 3.56 26.47
N SER A 119 27.80 4.82 26.10
CA SER A 119 26.90 5.76 25.43
C SER A 119 26.37 5.30 24.05
N GLY A 120 26.32 4.00 23.80
CA GLY A 120 25.70 3.39 22.63
C GLY A 120 24.21 3.71 22.63
N THR A 121 23.82 4.69 21.82
CA THR A 121 22.44 5.06 21.54
C THR A 121 21.74 3.93 20.76
N GLY A 122 21.49 2.81 21.44
CA GLY A 122 20.64 1.74 20.93
C GLY A 122 19.34 2.37 20.42
N SER A 123 19.04 2.16 19.15
CA SER A 123 17.92 2.82 18.50
C SER A 123 16.65 2.55 19.31
N GLU A 124 15.86 3.59 19.56
CA GLU A 124 14.55 3.52 20.19
C GLU A 124 13.65 2.41 19.59
N ALA A 125 13.85 2.03 18.32
CA ALA A 125 13.19 0.89 17.69
C ALA A 125 13.59 -0.47 18.28
N GLN A 126 14.87 -0.66 18.60
CA GLN A 126 15.40 -1.90 19.19
C GLN A 126 14.89 -2.09 20.62
N LYS A 127 14.86 -1.00 21.42
CA LYS A 127 14.27 -1.02 22.76
C LYS A 127 12.79 -1.42 22.73
N ARG A 128 12.02 -0.87 21.79
CA ARG A 128 10.60 -1.24 21.61
C ARG A 128 10.43 -2.68 21.16
N TYR A 129 11.27 -3.16 20.25
CA TYR A 129 11.19 -4.55 19.81
C TYR A 129 11.50 -5.53 20.95
N ALA A 130 12.56 -5.27 21.74
CA ALA A 130 12.91 -6.09 22.90
C ALA A 130 11.75 -6.17 23.90
N LEU A 131 11.08 -5.04 24.12
CA LEU A 131 9.90 -4.95 24.97
C LEU A 131 8.70 -5.71 24.40
N GLU A 132 8.46 -5.67 23.08
CA GLU A 132 7.42 -6.47 22.42
C GLU A 132 7.72 -7.97 22.55
N GLN A 133 8.98 -8.40 22.40
CA GLN A 133 9.36 -9.80 22.60
C GLN A 133 9.19 -10.27 24.04
N ALA A 134 9.56 -9.45 25.02
CA ALA A 134 9.31 -9.77 26.43
C ALA A 134 7.81 -9.93 26.71
N ALA A 135 6.96 -9.12 26.08
CA ALA A 135 5.50 -9.23 26.20
C ALA A 135 4.95 -10.50 25.53
N VAL A 136 5.48 -10.87 24.36
CA VAL A 136 5.14 -12.14 23.69
C VAL A 136 5.55 -13.33 24.56
N SER A 137 6.77 -13.35 25.10
CA SER A 137 7.24 -14.41 26.00
C SER A 137 6.38 -14.54 27.25
N LEU A 138 5.93 -13.41 27.81
CA LEU A 138 5.01 -13.41 28.94
C LEU A 138 3.63 -14.00 28.58
N LEU A 139 3.09 -13.66 27.41
CA LEU A 139 1.85 -14.28 26.89
C LEU A 139 2.01 -15.80 26.71
N ARG A 140 3.13 -16.25 26.15
CA ARG A 140 3.42 -17.68 25.95
C ARG A 140 3.41 -18.48 27.24
N ARG A 141 3.90 -17.90 28.34
CA ARG A 141 3.80 -18.52 29.66
C ARG A 141 2.35 -18.69 30.11
N ALA A 142 1.50 -17.71 29.82
CA ALA A 142 0.08 -17.74 30.13
C ALA A 142 -0.75 -18.66 29.22
N PHE A 143 -0.18 -19.20 28.14
CA PHE A 143 -0.89 -20.19 27.30
C PHE A 143 -0.83 -21.61 27.87
N ARG A 144 0.06 -21.87 28.83
CA ARG A 144 0.26 -23.21 29.38
C ARG A 144 -1.00 -23.70 30.10
N LYS A 145 -1.34 -24.98 29.86
CA LYS A 145 -2.41 -25.68 30.58
C LYS A 145 -2.15 -25.67 32.09
N THR A 146 -3.17 -25.35 32.86
CA THR A 146 -3.18 -25.45 34.33
C THR A 146 -4.35 -26.33 34.78
N ALA A 147 -4.52 -26.53 36.08
CA ALA A 147 -5.68 -27.26 36.61
C ALA A 147 -7.02 -26.59 36.25
N HIS A 148 -7.02 -25.27 36.01
CA HIS A 148 -8.24 -24.47 35.79
C HIS A 148 -8.36 -23.91 34.36
N PHE A 149 -7.30 -24.02 33.56
CA PHE A 149 -7.25 -23.52 32.19
C PHE A 149 -6.78 -24.62 31.24
N GLU A 150 -7.58 -24.95 30.24
CA GLU A 150 -7.30 -26.05 29.30
C GLU A 150 -6.04 -25.84 28.44
N GLY A 151 -5.55 -24.60 28.39
CA GLY A 151 -4.38 -24.22 27.63
C GLY A 151 -4.72 -23.72 26.22
N LEU A 152 -3.79 -22.95 25.65
CA LEU A 152 -3.74 -22.62 24.24
C LEU A 152 -2.44 -23.18 23.65
N GLU A 153 -2.48 -23.61 22.40
CA GLU A 153 -1.30 -23.99 21.64
C GLU A 153 -1.00 -22.97 20.54
N GLU A 154 0.28 -22.82 20.23
CA GLU A 154 0.80 -22.10 19.06
C GLU A 154 1.12 -23.09 17.93
N PRO A 155 1.19 -22.63 16.67
CA PRO A 155 1.67 -23.49 15.60
C PRO A 155 3.10 -23.99 15.90
N PRO A 156 3.49 -25.21 15.45
CA PRO A 156 4.83 -25.75 15.69
C PRO A 156 5.95 -24.86 15.18
N HIS A 157 5.64 -23.98 14.22
CA HIS A 157 6.57 -23.00 13.68
C HIS A 157 5.97 -21.61 13.94
N PRO A 158 6.70 -20.70 14.59
CA PRO A 158 6.20 -19.37 14.88
C PRO A 158 5.83 -18.63 13.59
N LEU A 159 4.90 -17.68 13.69
CA LEU A 159 4.59 -16.80 12.59
C LEU A 159 5.84 -15.97 12.21
N PRO A 160 6.04 -15.67 10.92
CA PRO A 160 7.13 -14.78 10.52
C PRO A 160 7.03 -13.43 11.23
N HIS A 161 8.17 -12.83 11.62
CA HIS A 161 8.22 -11.53 12.34
C HIS A 161 7.49 -10.37 11.63
N PHE A 162 7.29 -10.46 10.32
CA PHE A 162 6.58 -9.45 9.53
C PHE A 162 5.11 -9.79 9.27
N ALA A 163 4.63 -10.92 9.81
CA ALA A 163 3.24 -11.28 9.76
C ALA A 163 2.42 -10.22 10.50
N ARG A 164 1.16 -10.09 10.09
CA ARG A 164 0.25 -9.12 10.69
C ARG A 164 -0.16 -9.49 12.12
N ALA A 165 0.01 -10.74 12.53
CA ALA A 165 -0.14 -11.19 13.91
C ALA A 165 1.24 -11.62 14.43
N ASP A 166 1.53 -11.32 15.70
CA ASP A 166 2.78 -11.74 16.33
C ASP A 166 2.67 -13.19 16.86
N VAL A 167 1.45 -13.61 17.19
CA VAL A 167 1.13 -14.93 17.75
C VAL A 167 -0.15 -15.46 17.09
N ALA A 168 -0.22 -16.77 16.86
CA ALA A 168 -1.43 -17.49 16.46
C ALA A 168 -1.78 -18.51 17.55
N VAL A 169 -3.00 -18.48 18.08
CA VAL A 169 -3.41 -19.41 19.13
C VAL A 169 -4.70 -20.17 18.80
N ARG A 170 -4.81 -21.39 19.29
CA ARG A 170 -6.05 -22.19 19.32
C ARG A 170 -6.10 -23.06 20.59
N PRO A 171 -7.25 -23.66 20.94
CA PRO A 171 -7.33 -24.59 22.08
C PRO A 171 -6.39 -25.78 21.91
N VAL A 172 -5.76 -26.22 23.00
CA VAL A 172 -4.87 -27.40 22.99
C VAL A 172 -5.62 -28.63 22.46
N GLY A 173 -5.03 -29.34 21.50
CA GLY A 173 -5.62 -30.54 20.90
C GLY A 173 -6.73 -30.28 19.87
N CYS A 174 -6.96 -29.02 19.48
CA CYS A 174 -7.89 -28.70 18.40
C CYS A 174 -7.36 -29.24 17.06
N SER A 175 -8.14 -30.11 16.40
CA SER A 175 -7.76 -30.69 15.10
C SER A 175 -8.01 -29.75 13.91
N GLU A 176 -8.84 -28.72 14.08
CA GLU A 176 -9.16 -27.76 13.03
C GLU A 176 -8.00 -26.77 12.78
N ASP A 177 -7.70 -26.50 11.51
CA ASP A 177 -6.77 -25.45 11.11
C ASP A 177 -7.44 -24.06 11.22
N LEU A 178 -7.85 -23.69 12.43
CA LEU A 178 -8.51 -22.42 12.73
C LEU A 178 -7.80 -21.73 13.90
N TRP A 179 -7.08 -20.68 13.57
CA TRP A 179 -6.21 -19.94 14.47
C TRP A 179 -6.74 -18.53 14.72
N LEU A 180 -6.69 -18.10 15.98
CA LEU A 180 -6.90 -16.71 16.36
C LEU A 180 -5.58 -15.96 16.24
N GLY A 181 -5.51 -15.02 15.30
CA GLY A 181 -4.37 -14.10 15.18
C GLY A 181 -4.38 -13.06 16.30
N VAL A 182 -3.26 -12.92 17.01
CA VAL A 182 -3.06 -11.96 18.10
C VAL A 182 -1.90 -11.04 17.75
N GLN A 183 -2.17 -9.74 17.70
CA GLN A 183 -1.14 -8.70 17.66
C GLN A 183 -0.83 -8.25 19.09
N VAL A 184 0.44 -8.26 19.46
CA VAL A 184 0.95 -7.78 20.74
C VAL A 184 1.47 -6.36 20.57
N LYS A 185 1.18 -5.50 21.55
CA LYS A 185 1.78 -4.16 21.70
C LYS A 185 2.23 -3.99 23.14
N SER A 186 3.42 -3.45 23.33
CA SER A 186 4.00 -3.34 24.66
C SER A 186 4.38 -1.90 25.04
N THR A 187 4.49 -1.68 26.35
CA THR A 187 5.06 -0.46 26.94
C THR A 187 5.80 -0.79 28.24
N ALA A 188 6.84 -0.01 28.57
CA ALA A 188 7.78 -0.31 29.67
C ALA A 188 7.26 0.14 31.05
N GLY A 189 6.06 0.70 31.08
CA GLY A 189 5.42 1.16 32.30
C GLY A 189 4.54 2.38 32.06
N PRO A 190 3.93 2.89 33.14
CA PRO A 190 3.09 4.07 33.06
C PRO A 190 3.94 5.30 32.70
N GLY A 191 3.46 6.09 31.73
CA GLY A 191 4.03 7.40 31.46
C GLY A 191 3.75 8.33 32.64
N ARG A 192 4.79 8.96 33.18
CA ARG A 192 4.62 10.07 34.13
C ARG A 192 4.30 11.32 33.33
N GLN A 193 3.12 11.90 33.50
CA GLN A 193 2.80 13.19 32.89
C GLN A 193 3.72 14.24 33.55
N ALA A 194 4.51 14.96 32.75
CA ALA A 194 5.34 16.06 33.22
C ALA A 194 4.49 17.30 33.56
N VAL A 195 3.49 17.13 34.42
CA VAL A 195 2.64 18.21 34.92
C VAL A 195 3.22 18.66 36.25
N SER A 196 3.29 19.99 36.40
CA SER A 196 3.66 20.73 37.61
C SER A 196 3.30 20.00 38.91
N ARG A 197 4.19 20.10 39.91
CA ARG A 197 4.28 19.34 41.18
C ARG A 197 3.01 19.23 42.07
N GLN A 198 1.84 19.70 41.65
CA GLN A 198 0.66 19.82 42.52
C GLN A 198 -0.53 18.91 42.19
N LEU A 199 -0.56 18.16 41.08
CA LEU A 199 -1.65 17.20 40.80
C LEU A 199 -1.07 15.86 40.32
N GLN A 200 -1.08 14.85 41.19
CA GLN A 200 -0.79 13.46 40.82
C GLN A 200 -1.87 12.96 39.86
N GLY A 201 -1.67 13.15 38.56
CA GLY A 201 -2.53 12.57 37.54
C GLY A 201 -2.50 11.03 37.59
N ALA A 202 -3.65 10.41 37.33
CA ALA A 202 -3.75 8.96 37.28
C ALA A 202 -2.74 8.36 36.28
N PRO A 203 -2.11 7.21 36.60
CA PRO A 203 -1.15 6.58 35.71
C PRO A 203 -1.79 6.19 34.38
N PHE A 204 -1.01 6.26 33.30
CA PHE A 204 -1.47 5.90 31.97
C PHE A 204 -0.39 5.15 31.17
N TRP A 205 -0.84 4.29 30.25
CA TRP A 205 -0.02 3.49 29.36
C TRP A 205 -0.29 3.92 27.91
N CYS A 206 0.78 4.04 27.11
CA CYS A 206 0.67 4.47 25.72
C CYS A 206 1.22 3.38 24.79
N PHE A 207 0.36 2.88 23.91
CA PHE A 207 0.67 1.85 22.92
C PHE A 207 0.62 2.47 21.52
N LYS A 208 1.61 2.19 20.66
CA LYS A 208 1.73 2.81 19.32
C LYS A 208 1.31 1.83 18.23
N ILE A 209 0.91 2.38 17.07
CA ILE A 209 0.63 1.63 15.82
C ILE A 209 -0.48 0.59 16.01
N LEU A 210 -1.72 1.02 16.20
CA LEU A 210 -2.87 0.14 16.46
C LEU A 210 -3.88 0.05 15.31
N ALA A 211 -3.58 0.73 14.21
CA ALA A 211 -4.40 0.67 13.01
C ALA A 211 -4.15 -0.65 12.25
N ASN A 212 -5.15 -1.05 11.45
CA ASN A 212 -5.09 -2.19 10.54
C ASN A 212 -5.08 -3.58 11.18
N TYR A 213 -5.64 -3.78 12.38
CA TYR A 213 -5.81 -5.11 12.99
C TYR A 213 -7.27 -5.61 13.01
N SER A 214 -8.12 -5.09 12.11
CA SER A 214 -9.49 -5.58 11.97
C SER A 214 -9.53 -7.10 11.73
N GLY A 215 -10.35 -7.80 12.52
CA GLY A 215 -10.47 -9.26 12.52
C GLY A 215 -9.49 -10.00 13.43
N MET A 216 -8.59 -9.32 14.15
CA MET A 216 -7.60 -9.92 15.05
C MET A 216 -7.74 -9.40 16.48
N SER A 217 -7.30 -10.18 17.45
CA SER A 217 -7.15 -9.71 18.84
C SER A 217 -5.90 -8.83 18.97
N VAL A 218 -5.98 -7.76 19.76
CA VAL A 218 -4.84 -6.90 20.09
C VAL A 218 -4.61 -6.97 21.60
N ALA A 219 -3.46 -7.53 22.00
CA ALA A 219 -3.01 -7.62 23.38
C ALA A 219 -2.06 -6.46 23.70
N CYS A 220 -2.49 -5.54 24.55
CA CYS A 220 -1.67 -4.43 25.04
C CYS A 220 -1.06 -4.81 26.39
N VAL A 221 0.26 -4.92 26.48
CA VAL A 221 0.98 -5.41 27.66
C VAL A 221 1.89 -4.34 28.24
N SER A 222 1.71 -4.01 29.51
CA SER A 222 2.66 -3.18 30.25
C SER A 222 3.63 -4.08 31.02
N LEU A 223 4.91 -3.98 30.69
CA LEU A 223 6.00 -4.60 31.40
C LEU A 223 6.58 -3.54 32.34
N GLU A 224 6.01 -3.42 33.54
CA GLU A 224 6.54 -2.47 34.52
C GLU A 224 7.91 -2.96 35.02
N GLN A 225 8.90 -2.06 35.08
CA GLN A 225 10.26 -2.42 35.52
C GLN A 225 10.37 -2.65 37.04
N ASN A 226 9.34 -2.32 37.81
CA ASN A 226 9.32 -2.57 39.24
C ASN A 226 8.81 -3.99 39.50
N GLU A 227 9.66 -4.87 40.06
CA GLU A 227 9.33 -6.26 40.39
C GLU A 227 8.11 -6.40 41.32
N GLU A 228 7.81 -5.36 42.10
CA GLU A 228 6.64 -5.34 42.98
C GLU A 228 5.31 -5.23 42.24
N ILE A 229 5.30 -4.59 41.05
CA ILE A 229 4.08 -4.36 40.30
C ILE A 229 3.96 -5.40 39.18
N PRO A 230 2.96 -6.29 39.24
CA PRO A 230 2.80 -7.32 38.23
C PRO A 230 2.55 -6.69 36.84
N PRO A 231 3.00 -7.33 35.76
CA PRO A 231 2.63 -6.92 34.40
C PRO A 231 1.12 -6.82 34.23
N LYS A 232 0.68 -5.80 33.50
CA LYS A 232 -0.74 -5.56 33.19
C LYS A 232 -1.01 -5.87 31.73
N ALA A 233 -2.18 -6.43 31.43
CA ALA A 233 -2.60 -6.67 30.07
C ALA A 233 -4.01 -6.13 29.83
N TRP A 234 -4.26 -5.71 28.59
CA TRP A 234 -5.58 -5.42 28.07
C TRP A 234 -5.78 -6.14 26.74
N LEU A 235 -6.98 -6.69 26.54
CA LEU A 235 -7.35 -7.37 25.30
C LEU A 235 -8.46 -6.59 24.59
N PHE A 236 -8.23 -6.26 23.32
CA PHE A 236 -9.18 -5.55 22.48
C PHE A 236 -9.41 -6.29 21.17
N PRO A 237 -10.64 -6.35 20.64
CA PRO A 237 -10.84 -6.68 19.23
C PRO A 237 -10.24 -5.57 18.38
N GLY A 238 -9.38 -5.90 17.41
CA GLY A 238 -8.66 -4.90 16.61
C GLY A 238 -9.56 -4.03 15.73
N SER A 239 -10.80 -4.44 15.49
CA SER A 239 -11.84 -3.60 14.89
C SER A 239 -12.23 -2.41 15.78
N THR A 240 -12.21 -2.57 17.10
CA THR A 240 -12.50 -1.49 18.05
C THR A 240 -11.39 -0.43 18.03
N LEU A 241 -10.15 -0.81 17.76
CA LEU A 241 -9.00 0.09 17.71
C LEU A 241 -8.78 0.74 16.33
N ALA A 242 -9.51 0.32 15.29
CA ALA A 242 -9.29 0.78 13.91
C ALA A 242 -9.43 2.30 13.70
N HIS A 243 -10.13 3.00 14.61
CA HIS A 243 -10.28 4.45 14.59
C HIS A 243 -9.08 5.21 15.17
N LEU A 244 -8.20 4.53 15.92
CA LEU A 244 -7.01 5.11 16.53
C LEU A 244 -5.88 5.16 15.50
N LYS A 245 -5.62 6.35 14.96
CA LYS A 245 -4.64 6.53 13.86
C LYS A 245 -3.19 6.28 14.29
N THR A 246 -2.83 6.51 15.55
CA THR A 246 -1.41 6.56 15.97
C THR A 246 -1.11 5.86 17.30
N HIS A 247 -1.95 6.03 18.32
CA HIS A 247 -1.71 5.46 19.65
C HIS A 247 -3.01 5.19 20.43
N LEU A 248 -2.94 4.27 21.41
CA LEU A 248 -3.95 4.05 22.44
C LEU A 248 -3.35 4.48 23.77
N LYS A 249 -4.08 5.35 24.46
CA LYS A 249 -3.78 5.74 25.84
C LYS A 249 -4.77 5.02 26.74
N VAL A 250 -4.27 4.12 27.58
CA VAL A 250 -5.05 3.49 28.65
C VAL A 250 -4.75 4.25 29.93
N THR A 251 -5.72 4.95 30.51
CA THR A 251 -5.56 5.62 31.81
C THR A 251 -6.23 4.76 32.87
N GLN A 252 -5.65 4.64 34.06
CA GLN A 252 -6.26 3.85 35.14
C GLN A 252 -7.69 4.35 35.44
N GLY A 253 -8.67 3.43 35.39
CA GLY A 253 -10.10 3.74 35.56
C GLY A 253 -10.72 4.53 34.40
N GLY A 254 -9.97 4.74 33.31
CA GLY A 254 -10.45 5.43 32.11
C GLY A 254 -11.27 4.53 31.18
N MET A 255 -11.71 5.10 30.06
CA MET A 255 -12.61 4.46 29.09
C MET A 255 -12.09 3.13 28.52
N HIS A 256 -10.78 2.95 28.42
CA HIS A 256 -10.15 1.74 27.88
C HIS A 256 -9.67 0.77 28.96
N ASP A 257 -9.84 1.13 30.23
CA ASP A 257 -9.39 0.35 31.38
C ASP A 257 -10.60 -0.25 32.11
N THR A 258 -11.32 -1.11 31.39
CA THR A 258 -12.57 -1.74 31.86
C THR A 258 -12.32 -3.14 32.40
N ASN A 259 -13.21 -3.65 33.25
CA ASN A 259 -13.11 -5.02 33.75
C ASN A 259 -13.13 -6.07 32.62
N ASP A 260 -13.84 -5.80 31.52
CA ASP A 260 -13.91 -6.71 30.37
C ASP A 260 -12.64 -6.72 29.51
N SER A 261 -11.88 -5.62 29.52
CA SER A 261 -10.64 -5.51 28.74
C SER A 261 -9.41 -5.88 29.56
N ARG A 262 -9.41 -5.62 30.87
CA ARG A 262 -8.32 -5.97 31.79
C ARG A 262 -8.12 -7.48 31.86
N CYS A 263 -6.87 -7.89 31.67
CA CYS A 263 -6.44 -9.27 31.84
C CYS A 263 -5.29 -9.36 32.83
N CYS A 264 -5.19 -10.49 33.54
CA CYS A 264 -4.07 -10.84 34.39
C CYS A 264 -3.27 -12.01 33.80
N PHE A 265 -2.00 -12.14 34.19
CA PHE A 265 -1.15 -13.29 33.85
C PHE A 265 -1.15 -14.37 34.95
N ASP A 266 -1.78 -14.09 36.10
CA ASP A 266 -1.82 -14.95 37.28
C ASP A 266 -3.28 -15.26 37.63
N HIS A 267 -3.62 -16.55 37.73
CA HIS A 267 -4.98 -17.01 38.03
C HIS A 267 -5.40 -16.67 39.47
N ASN A 268 -4.45 -16.43 40.37
CA ASN A 268 -4.72 -16.24 41.80
C ASN A 268 -5.00 -14.78 42.19
N ARG A 269 -4.84 -13.83 41.27
CA ARG A 269 -5.07 -12.40 41.55
C ARG A 269 -6.49 -12.03 41.09
N GLY A 270 -7.37 -11.76 42.05
CA GLY A 270 -8.81 -11.45 41.85
C GLY A 270 -9.14 -10.16 41.09
N HIS A 271 -8.28 -9.70 40.17
CA HIS A 271 -8.47 -8.48 39.38
C HIS A 271 -8.36 -8.78 37.88
N GLY A 272 -9.49 -9.16 37.28
CA GLY A 272 -9.63 -9.43 35.84
C GLY A 272 -9.58 -10.91 35.49
N SER A 273 -9.91 -11.22 34.23
CA SER A 273 -9.82 -12.57 33.67
C SER A 273 -8.37 -12.91 33.30
N HIS A 274 -7.98 -14.18 33.44
CA HIS A 274 -6.67 -14.64 32.97
C HIS A 274 -6.56 -14.44 31.44
N VAL A 275 -5.42 -13.92 30.95
CA VAL A 275 -5.26 -13.56 29.53
C VAL A 275 -5.44 -14.75 28.59
N GLY A 276 -5.02 -15.95 29.00
CA GLY A 276 -5.24 -17.19 28.26
C GLY A 276 -6.72 -17.56 28.16
N GLU A 277 -7.48 -17.38 29.24
CA GLU A 277 -8.92 -17.64 29.27
C GLU A 277 -9.68 -16.65 28.38
N SER A 278 -9.29 -15.36 28.40
CA SER A 278 -9.87 -14.33 27.53
C SER A 278 -9.65 -14.61 26.05
N LEU A 279 -8.44 -15.05 25.68
CA LEU A 279 -8.12 -15.44 24.30
C LEU A 279 -8.87 -16.70 23.88
N LEU A 280 -8.98 -17.69 24.77
CA LEU A 280 -9.75 -18.90 24.52
C LEU A 280 -11.25 -18.62 24.33
N LYS A 281 -11.83 -17.80 25.21
CA LYS A 281 -13.21 -17.31 25.08
C LYS A 281 -13.40 -16.62 23.73
N THR A 282 -12.47 -15.74 23.37
CA THR A 282 -12.49 -15.02 22.09
C THR A 282 -12.44 -15.98 20.89
N TRP A 283 -11.61 -17.03 20.95
CA TRP A 283 -11.53 -18.05 19.90
C TRP A 283 -12.86 -18.80 19.75
N ARG A 284 -13.48 -19.23 20.86
CA ARG A 284 -14.78 -19.93 20.86
C ARG A 284 -15.90 -19.05 20.31
N GLU A 285 -15.91 -17.78 20.70
CA GLU A 285 -16.87 -16.80 20.17
C GLU A 285 -16.65 -16.55 18.68
N ALA A 286 -15.41 -16.45 18.20
CA ALA A 286 -15.09 -16.28 16.79
C ALA A 286 -15.52 -17.51 15.97
N ARG A 287 -15.25 -18.72 16.49
CA ARG A 287 -15.71 -19.98 15.89
C ARG A 287 -17.23 -20.05 15.78
N ALA A 288 -17.94 -19.57 16.79
CA ALA A 288 -19.40 -19.50 16.81
C ALA A 288 -19.98 -18.31 16.02
N GLY A 289 -19.15 -17.48 15.36
CA GLY A 289 -19.59 -16.28 14.64
C GLY A 289 -20.11 -15.15 15.54
N LYS A 290 -19.81 -15.18 16.84
CA LYS A 290 -20.24 -14.20 17.86
C LYS A 290 -19.19 -13.12 18.15
N SER A 291 -17.93 -13.35 17.76
CA SER A 291 -16.85 -12.37 17.97
C SER A 291 -16.69 -11.43 16.77
N LEU A 292 -16.13 -10.24 17.04
CA LEU A 292 -15.61 -9.35 15.99
C LEU A 292 -14.27 -9.84 15.41
N ASN A 293 -13.63 -10.79 16.08
CA ASN A 293 -12.42 -11.45 15.61
C ASN A 293 -12.77 -12.59 14.64
N ARG A 294 -11.88 -12.85 13.70
CA ARG A 294 -11.99 -13.92 12.72
C ARG A 294 -10.95 -14.98 13.02
N LEU A 295 -11.31 -16.23 12.75
CA LEU A 295 -10.34 -17.33 12.70
C LEU A 295 -9.78 -17.42 11.29
N TYR A 296 -8.53 -17.85 11.20
CA TYR A 296 -7.77 -17.97 9.96
C TYR A 296 -7.12 -19.35 9.91
N ASP A 297 -6.99 -19.92 8.72
CA ASP A 297 -6.06 -21.04 8.54
C ASP A 297 -4.62 -20.58 8.78
N LEU A 298 -3.74 -21.52 9.19
CA LEU A 298 -2.36 -21.18 9.53
C LEU A 298 -1.64 -20.55 8.33
N HIS A 299 -1.91 -21.07 7.14
CA HIS A 299 -1.33 -20.57 5.90
C HIS A 299 -1.71 -19.10 5.65
N SER A 300 -2.97 -18.72 5.88
CA SER A 300 -3.46 -17.35 5.78
C SER A 300 -2.77 -16.41 6.76
N LEU A 301 -2.47 -16.84 7.99
CA LEU A 301 -1.70 -16.03 8.94
C LEU A 301 -0.23 -15.90 8.52
N GLN A 302 0.39 -17.00 8.09
CA GLN A 302 1.77 -17.01 7.61
C GLN A 302 1.98 -16.20 6.32
N THR A 303 0.94 -16.08 5.49
CA THR A 303 1.00 -15.38 4.19
C THR A 303 0.46 -13.96 4.22
N GLN A 304 0.00 -13.46 5.38
CA GLN A 304 -0.33 -12.04 5.61
C GLN A 304 0.92 -11.15 5.69
N LEU A 305 1.76 -11.27 4.66
CA LEU A 305 3.03 -10.60 4.47
C LEU A 305 2.93 -9.69 3.24
N SER A 306 3.78 -8.65 3.19
CA SER A 306 4.01 -7.96 1.92
C SER A 306 4.57 -8.95 0.89
N ALA A 307 4.34 -8.74 -0.40
CA ALA A 307 4.83 -9.67 -1.43
C ALA A 307 6.35 -9.93 -1.34
N ASN A 308 7.14 -8.93 -0.94
CA ASN A 308 8.58 -9.08 -0.73
C ASN A 308 8.89 -9.94 0.50
N HIS A 309 8.26 -9.66 1.64
CA HIS A 309 8.45 -10.46 2.86
C HIS A 309 7.95 -11.90 2.68
N LEU A 310 6.87 -12.12 1.92
CA LEU A 310 6.39 -13.46 1.58
C LEU A 310 7.43 -14.24 0.76
N ALA A 311 8.07 -13.58 -0.19
CA ALA A 311 9.11 -14.19 -1.01
C ALA A 311 10.37 -14.51 -0.19
N GLU A 312 10.78 -13.60 0.71
CA GLU A 312 11.90 -13.77 1.65
C GLU A 312 11.61 -14.90 2.66
N TRP A 313 10.38 -14.97 3.19
CA TRP A 313 9.97 -16.06 4.08
C TRP A 313 9.97 -17.41 3.36
N LYS A 314 9.43 -17.48 2.15
CA LYS A 314 9.50 -18.70 1.32
C LYS A 314 10.95 -19.10 0.99
N ALA A 315 11.84 -18.12 0.81
CA ALA A 315 13.26 -18.36 0.63
C ALA A 315 13.89 -18.99 1.88
N LEU A 316 13.57 -18.46 3.06
CA LEU A 316 14.01 -19.00 4.33
C LEU A 316 13.54 -20.44 4.54
N GLN A 317 12.27 -20.75 4.23
CA GLN A 317 11.77 -22.13 4.34
C GLN A 317 12.54 -23.09 3.42
N LYS A 318 12.79 -22.71 2.16
CA LYS A 318 13.62 -23.49 1.24
C LYS A 318 15.06 -23.67 1.75
N PHE A 319 15.62 -22.62 2.34
CA PHE A 319 16.96 -22.66 2.90
C PHE A 319 17.03 -23.55 4.15
N ARG A 320 16.04 -23.50 5.05
CA ARG A 320 15.93 -24.41 6.19
C ARG A 320 15.83 -25.87 5.76
N LEU A 321 15.04 -26.17 4.73
CA LEU A 321 14.97 -27.51 4.15
C LEU A 321 16.33 -27.96 3.59
N LEU A 322 17.04 -27.06 2.89
CA LEU A 322 18.41 -27.33 2.43
C LEU A 322 19.33 -27.64 3.63
N CYS A 323 19.33 -26.82 4.68
CA CYS A 323 20.13 -27.04 5.89
C CYS A 323 19.77 -28.33 6.64
N ALA A 324 18.49 -28.70 6.71
CA ALA A 324 18.03 -29.93 7.36
C ALA A 324 18.45 -31.19 6.59
N SER A 325 18.54 -31.11 5.25
CA SER A 325 19.02 -32.22 4.41
C SER A 325 20.53 -32.47 4.48
N VAL A 326 21.28 -31.56 5.09
CA VAL A 326 22.75 -31.56 5.13
C VAL A 326 23.26 -32.34 6.34
N HIS A 327 24.05 -33.39 6.13
CA HIS A 327 24.68 -34.13 7.25
C HIS A 327 25.65 -33.27 8.07
N CYS A 328 26.12 -32.13 7.53
CA CYS A 328 26.95 -31.14 8.23
C CYS A 328 26.17 -30.30 9.27
N ARG A 329 24.89 -30.62 9.54
CA ARG A 329 24.02 -29.96 10.53
C ARG A 329 24.24 -28.43 10.58
N ILE A 330 23.88 -27.72 9.51
CA ILE A 330 23.90 -26.26 9.59
C ILE A 330 22.77 -25.82 10.50
N GLU A 331 23.14 -25.20 11.61
CA GLU A 331 22.21 -24.61 12.56
C GLU A 331 21.74 -23.28 11.98
N VAL A 332 20.42 -23.07 11.97
CA VAL A 332 19.80 -21.83 11.51
C VAL A 332 18.92 -21.32 12.64
N ARG A 333 19.15 -20.09 13.09
CA ARG A 333 18.26 -19.41 14.02
C ARG A 333 17.85 -18.05 13.46
N GLU A 334 16.71 -17.55 13.91
CA GLU A 334 16.28 -16.19 13.56
C GLU A 334 17.14 -15.17 14.29
N ALA A 335 17.35 -14.00 13.68
CA ALA A 335 18.08 -12.92 14.33
C ALA A 335 17.38 -12.56 15.65
N SER A 336 18.15 -12.17 16.66
CA SER A 336 17.59 -11.76 17.96
C SER A 336 16.65 -10.56 17.86
N SER A 337 16.71 -9.80 16.76
CA SER A 337 15.75 -8.76 16.41
C SER A 337 15.64 -8.54 14.89
N PRO A 338 14.42 -8.34 14.33
CA PRO A 338 14.19 -7.97 12.94
C PRO A 338 14.56 -6.51 12.65
N MET A 339 14.95 -5.74 13.68
CA MET A 339 15.52 -4.41 13.52
C MET A 339 17.02 -4.45 13.22
N LEU A 340 17.66 -5.62 13.41
CA LEU A 340 19.03 -5.82 12.98
C LEU A 340 19.11 -5.80 11.45
N PRO A 341 20.27 -5.44 10.89
CA PRO A 341 20.45 -5.38 9.45
C PRO A 341 20.70 -6.77 8.82
N HIS A 342 20.29 -7.83 9.49
CA HIS A 342 20.27 -9.23 9.05
C HIS A 342 19.02 -9.93 9.64
N ASP A 343 18.56 -11.01 9.01
CA ASP A 343 17.29 -11.65 9.40
C ASP A 343 17.48 -13.00 10.09
N ILE A 344 18.57 -13.71 9.80
CA ILE A 344 18.91 -15.01 10.41
C ILE A 344 20.39 -15.08 10.74
N GLU A 345 20.74 -16.06 11.56
CA GLU A 345 22.11 -16.42 11.85
C GLU A 345 22.31 -17.91 11.54
N ILE A 346 23.49 -18.24 11.00
CA ILE A 346 23.85 -19.61 10.63
C ILE A 346 25.20 -20.01 11.21
N ARG A 347 25.35 -21.30 11.54
CA ARG A 347 26.61 -21.89 12.01
C ARG A 347 26.71 -23.34 11.54
N LEU A 348 27.92 -23.86 11.35
CA LEU A 348 28.14 -25.29 11.16
C LEU A 348 28.09 -25.97 12.55
N ALA A 349 27.19 -26.94 12.76
CA ALA A 349 27.18 -27.66 14.02
C ALA A 349 28.50 -28.41 14.22
N GLY A 350 28.97 -28.44 15.47
CA GLY A 350 30.28 -29.01 15.82
C GLY A 350 31.46 -28.08 15.60
N PHE A 351 31.26 -26.88 15.03
CA PHE A 351 32.29 -25.85 14.87
C PHE A 351 31.92 -24.60 15.69
N GLU A 352 31.94 -24.73 17.02
CA GLU A 352 31.55 -23.64 17.91
C GLU A 352 32.47 -22.41 17.78
N GLU A 353 33.75 -22.64 17.46
CA GLU A 353 34.78 -21.63 17.21
C GLU A 353 34.44 -20.67 16.07
N MET A 354 33.61 -21.07 15.10
CA MET A 354 33.24 -20.24 13.95
C MET A 354 32.34 -19.06 14.34
N GLY A 355 31.67 -19.14 15.49
CA GLY A 355 30.63 -18.18 15.88
C GLY A 355 29.43 -18.17 14.92
N TRP A 356 28.39 -17.43 15.29
CA TRP A 356 27.21 -17.24 14.46
C TRP A 356 27.48 -16.26 13.32
N GLN A 357 27.19 -16.69 12.09
CA GLN A 357 27.32 -15.86 10.91
C GLN A 357 25.97 -15.19 10.59
N ARG A 358 25.98 -13.87 10.47
CA ARG A 358 24.78 -13.05 10.24
C ARG A 358 24.41 -13.07 8.76
N VAL A 359 23.16 -13.39 8.44
CA VAL A 359 22.69 -13.51 7.06
C VAL A 359 21.49 -12.61 6.82
N GLN A 360 21.60 -11.72 5.84
CA GLN A 360 20.48 -10.92 5.33
C GLN A 360 19.76 -11.68 4.21
N LEU A 361 18.46 -11.89 4.35
CA LEU A 361 17.60 -12.44 3.32
C LEU A 361 17.18 -11.36 2.34
N LYS A 362 17.14 -11.69 1.04
CA LYS A 362 16.49 -10.88 0.01
C LYS A 362 15.80 -11.75 -1.01
N SER A 363 14.66 -11.27 -1.51
CA SER A 363 14.10 -11.77 -2.76
C SER A 363 14.63 -10.97 -3.94
N ALA A 364 15.12 -11.65 -4.97
CA ALA A 364 15.37 -10.99 -6.24
C ALA A 364 14.04 -10.65 -6.94
N MET A 365 14.05 -9.63 -7.80
CA MET A 365 12.91 -9.22 -8.61
C MET A 365 13.26 -9.36 -10.08
N LEU A 366 12.47 -10.11 -10.85
CA LEU A 366 12.74 -10.30 -12.27
C LEU A 366 12.50 -8.98 -13.02
N VAL A 367 13.55 -8.48 -13.67
CA VAL A 367 13.39 -7.37 -14.60
C VAL A 367 13.07 -7.94 -15.96
N LYS A 368 11.79 -7.82 -16.36
CA LYS A 368 11.21 -8.34 -17.61
C LYS A 368 12.07 -8.12 -18.87
N LYS A 369 12.92 -7.09 -18.89
CA LYS A 369 13.80 -6.71 -20.01
C LYS A 369 15.13 -7.45 -20.13
N LYS A 370 15.67 -8.03 -19.05
CA LYS A 370 17.13 -8.33 -18.99
C LYS A 370 17.52 -9.78 -18.67
N ARG A 371 16.58 -10.73 -18.57
CA ARG A 371 16.84 -12.11 -18.05
C ARG A 371 17.71 -12.12 -16.77
N VAL A 372 17.63 -11.04 -16.01
CA VAL A 372 18.45 -10.73 -14.84
C VAL A 372 17.49 -10.32 -13.74
N ALA A 373 17.78 -10.79 -12.54
CA ALA A 373 17.02 -10.44 -11.36
C ALA A 373 17.72 -9.31 -10.60
N VAL A 374 16.96 -8.31 -10.18
CA VAL A 374 17.47 -7.17 -9.40
C VAL A 374 17.21 -7.42 -7.92
N VAL A 375 18.24 -7.17 -7.11
CA VAL A 375 18.23 -7.33 -5.65
C VAL A 375 18.38 -5.96 -5.01
N ASN A 376 17.58 -5.68 -3.97
CA ASN A 376 17.70 -4.45 -3.19
C ASN A 376 18.78 -4.61 -2.11
N SER A 377 19.76 -3.70 -2.09
CA SER A 377 20.89 -3.66 -1.16
C SER A 377 20.82 -2.46 -0.20
N GLN A 378 19.62 -2.03 0.18
CA GLN A 378 19.39 -0.95 1.14
C GLN A 378 18.77 -1.43 2.45
N LYS A 379 19.20 -0.82 3.56
CA LYS A 379 18.54 -0.88 4.87
C LYS A 379 17.84 0.43 5.19
N LYS A 380 16.87 0.37 6.09
CA LYS A 380 16.25 1.56 6.66
C LYS A 380 17.08 2.01 7.87
N SER A 381 17.68 3.19 7.78
CA SER A 381 18.37 3.83 8.91
C SER A 381 17.66 5.15 9.23
N ALA A 382 17.12 5.25 10.44
CA ALA A 382 16.19 6.29 10.84
C ALA A 382 15.03 6.44 9.83
N ASN A 383 14.97 7.59 9.13
CA ASN A 383 13.95 7.90 8.13
C ASN A 383 14.47 7.84 6.69
N LYS A 384 15.68 7.31 6.45
CA LYS A 384 16.30 7.24 5.13
C LYS A 384 16.64 5.80 4.76
N TRP A 385 16.53 5.49 3.47
CA TRP A 385 17.03 4.24 2.91
C TRP A 385 18.48 4.42 2.48
N VAL A 386 19.38 3.70 3.14
CA VAL A 386 20.83 3.76 2.90
C VAL A 386 21.32 2.38 2.45
N PRO A 387 22.36 2.30 1.59
CA PRO A 387 23.00 1.02 1.30
C PRO A 387 23.46 0.33 2.59
N TYR A 388 23.50 -0.99 2.59
CA TYR A 388 24.15 -1.73 3.67
C TYR A 388 25.64 -1.33 3.80
N GLY A 389 26.17 -1.39 5.01
CA GLY A 389 27.58 -1.28 5.34
C GLY A 389 28.20 -2.67 5.54
N LYS A 390 29.54 -2.73 5.49
CA LYS A 390 30.31 -3.98 5.66
C LYS A 390 29.97 -4.71 6.96
N ASP A 391 29.69 -3.98 8.03
CA ASP A 391 29.51 -4.55 9.37
C ASP A 391 28.06 -4.94 9.67
N ASP A 392 27.14 -4.81 8.71
CA ASP A 392 25.73 -5.11 8.90
C ASP A 392 25.44 -6.62 8.96
N PHE A 393 26.07 -7.39 8.08
CA PHE A 393 25.88 -8.83 7.95
C PHE A 393 27.13 -9.47 7.37
N ASP A 394 27.26 -10.78 7.53
CA ASP A 394 28.40 -11.55 7.01
C ASP A 394 28.07 -12.15 5.62
N TYR A 395 26.81 -12.52 5.39
CA TYR A 395 26.33 -13.02 4.10
C TYR A 395 24.99 -12.40 3.69
N ILE A 396 24.73 -12.35 2.38
CA ILE A 396 23.39 -12.11 1.82
C ILE A 396 22.90 -13.40 1.16
N LEU A 397 21.72 -13.87 1.56
CA LEU A 397 21.02 -14.99 0.94
C LEU A 397 19.93 -14.47 0.00
N VAL A 398 20.08 -14.71 -1.30
CA VAL A 398 19.14 -14.21 -2.32
C VAL A 398 18.39 -15.35 -3.00
N SER A 399 17.06 -15.28 -2.97
CA SER A 399 16.20 -16.25 -3.66
C SER A 399 15.87 -15.87 -5.10
N HIS A 400 15.50 -16.89 -5.87
CA HIS A 400 14.90 -16.71 -7.20
C HIS A 400 13.71 -15.74 -7.15
N PRO A 401 13.52 -14.89 -8.18
CA PRO A 401 12.32 -14.06 -8.29
C PRO A 401 11.02 -14.83 -8.16
N GLN A 402 10.18 -14.44 -7.21
CA GLN A 402 8.85 -15.02 -7.05
C GLN A 402 7.77 -14.24 -7.79
N ASN A 403 8.10 -13.05 -8.29
CA ASN A 403 7.21 -12.23 -9.12
C ASN A 403 7.16 -12.76 -10.56
N ARG A 404 6.79 -14.03 -10.75
CA ARG A 404 6.23 -14.47 -12.04
C ARG A 404 4.79 -13.96 -12.06
N SER A 405 4.56 -12.81 -12.69
CA SER A 405 3.23 -12.52 -13.21
C SER A 405 2.76 -13.76 -13.98
N ARG A 406 1.52 -14.21 -13.75
CA ARG A 406 0.82 -15.29 -14.47
C ARG A 406 0.87 -15.07 -16.00
N THR A 407 2.02 -15.34 -16.60
CA THR A 407 2.28 -15.20 -18.03
C THR A 407 2.90 -16.49 -18.51
N SER A 408 2.06 -17.52 -18.59
CA SER A 408 2.19 -18.64 -19.53
C SER A 408 0.77 -19.18 -19.76
N GLY A 409 -0.02 -18.40 -20.50
CA GLY A 409 -1.20 -18.91 -21.18
C GLY A 409 -0.73 -19.61 -22.45
N THR A 410 -0.23 -20.83 -22.28
CA THR A 410 -0.24 -21.84 -23.34
C THR A 410 -0.99 -23.01 -22.72
N PRO A 411 -2.19 -23.39 -23.22
CA PRO A 411 -2.86 -24.58 -22.72
C PRO A 411 -2.06 -25.79 -23.18
N ALA A 412 -1.28 -26.38 -22.29
CA ALA A 412 -0.93 -27.79 -22.43
C ALA A 412 -2.21 -28.58 -22.14
N SER A 413 -2.60 -29.40 -23.10
CA SER A 413 -3.75 -30.28 -23.15
C SER A 413 -4.22 -30.81 -21.79
N ALA A 414 -5.48 -30.51 -21.45
CA ALA A 414 -6.21 -31.11 -20.34
C ALA A 414 -6.64 -32.54 -20.71
N SER A 415 -5.92 -33.51 -20.18
CA SER A 415 -6.37 -34.89 -20.04
C SER A 415 -5.48 -35.57 -19.00
N GLU A 416 -5.76 -35.32 -17.72
CA GLU A 416 -5.52 -36.24 -16.60
C GLU A 416 -5.81 -35.48 -15.30
N LEU A 417 -7.03 -35.66 -14.79
CA LEU A 417 -7.40 -35.19 -13.48
C LEU A 417 -8.43 -36.15 -12.92
N THR A 418 -7.96 -37.17 -12.21
CA THR A 418 -8.74 -37.80 -11.15
C THR A 418 -7.81 -38.41 -10.10
N SER A 419 -7.96 -37.89 -8.89
CA SER A 419 -7.69 -38.56 -7.61
C SER A 419 -6.22 -38.81 -7.26
N GLN A 420 -5.56 -37.83 -6.64
CA GLN A 420 -4.44 -38.10 -5.74
C GLN A 420 -4.40 -37.12 -4.56
N THR A 421 -4.39 -37.72 -3.38
CA THR A 421 -4.26 -37.16 -2.04
C THR A 421 -3.03 -36.28 -1.87
N ILE A 422 -3.16 -35.36 -0.91
CA ILE A 422 -2.14 -34.43 -0.40
C ILE A 422 -0.79 -35.15 -0.21
N SER A 423 0.14 -34.94 -1.13
CA SER A 423 1.57 -35.14 -0.92
C SER A 423 2.33 -33.89 -1.31
N ASP A 424 3.19 -33.46 -0.40
CA ASP A 424 3.97 -32.22 -0.45
C ASP A 424 4.80 -32.04 -1.73
N PHE A 425 4.73 -30.82 -2.26
CA PHE A 425 5.59 -30.20 -3.30
C PHE A 425 5.70 -30.85 -4.70
N PRO A 426 4.85 -30.42 -5.65
CA PRO A 426 5.21 -30.39 -7.07
C PRO A 426 5.11 -28.97 -7.61
N ASP A 427 6.17 -28.17 -7.41
CA ASP A 427 6.41 -26.99 -8.25
C ASP A 427 7.89 -27.00 -8.68
N SER A 428 8.27 -28.10 -9.35
CA SER A 428 9.57 -28.35 -10.00
C SER A 428 9.93 -27.32 -11.09
N SER A 429 9.02 -26.38 -11.38
CA SER A 429 9.17 -25.32 -12.38
C SER A 429 9.84 -24.03 -11.84
N ARG A 430 10.09 -23.93 -10.53
CA ARG A 430 10.74 -22.76 -9.91
C ARG A 430 12.26 -22.97 -9.84
N GLY A 431 13.01 -22.06 -10.47
CA GLY A 431 14.45 -22.20 -10.67
C GLY A 431 15.20 -22.68 -9.41
N PRO A 432 16.05 -23.73 -9.51
CA PRO A 432 16.65 -24.43 -8.38
C PRO A 432 17.83 -23.65 -7.77
N PHE A 433 17.82 -22.32 -7.79
CA PHE A 433 19.00 -21.54 -7.41
C PHE A 433 18.75 -20.60 -6.25
N LEU A 434 19.68 -20.64 -5.29
CA LEU A 434 19.87 -19.62 -4.26
C LEU A 434 21.26 -19.00 -4.44
N TYR A 435 21.48 -17.81 -3.90
CA TYR A 435 22.82 -17.21 -3.82
C TYR A 435 23.18 -16.96 -2.36
N LEU A 436 24.34 -17.42 -1.93
CA LEU A 436 24.89 -17.11 -0.61
C LEU A 436 26.20 -16.35 -0.80
N ILE A 437 26.13 -15.02 -0.77
CA ILE A 437 27.25 -14.14 -1.15
C ILE A 437 27.87 -13.52 0.10
N PRO A 438 29.18 -13.69 0.35
CA PRO A 438 29.87 -13.02 1.46
C PRO A 438 29.86 -11.50 1.32
N VAL A 439 29.77 -10.78 2.43
CA VAL A 439 29.76 -9.31 2.44
C VAL A 439 31.05 -8.72 1.86
N GLU A 440 32.19 -9.38 2.04
CA GLU A 440 33.49 -8.94 1.52
C GLU A 440 33.49 -8.90 -0.02
N GLU A 441 32.79 -9.83 -0.65
CA GLU A 441 32.63 -9.87 -2.11
C GLU A 441 31.67 -8.77 -2.58
N LEU A 442 30.62 -8.47 -1.79
CA LEU A 442 29.74 -7.34 -2.08
C LEU A 442 30.47 -5.99 -1.93
N VAL A 443 31.37 -5.85 -0.96
CA VAL A 443 32.21 -4.65 -0.81
C VAL A 443 33.17 -4.53 -2.00
N LYS A 444 33.85 -5.62 -2.38
CA LYS A 444 34.72 -5.66 -3.56
C LYS A 444 34.00 -5.27 -4.85
N GLU A 445 32.74 -5.68 -4.99
CA GLU A 445 31.88 -5.32 -6.14
C GLU A 445 31.20 -3.94 -6.00
N GLY A 446 31.50 -3.18 -4.95
CA GLY A 446 30.92 -1.86 -4.68
C GLY A 446 29.40 -1.90 -4.49
N VAL A 447 28.86 -3.01 -4.00
CA VAL A 447 27.43 -3.19 -3.66
C VAL A 447 27.14 -2.72 -2.26
N VAL A 448 28.01 -3.06 -1.32
CA VAL A 448 27.96 -2.66 0.10
C VAL A 448 28.99 -1.56 0.35
N SER A 449 28.70 -0.63 1.25
CA SER A 449 29.63 0.45 1.59
C SER A 449 30.80 -0.07 2.40
N GLY A 450 32.04 0.24 1.99
CA GLY A 450 33.24 -0.15 2.72
C GLY A 450 33.63 0.90 3.75
N GLY A 451 33.33 0.71 5.03
CA GLY A 451 33.86 1.50 6.16
C GLY A 451 33.86 3.03 6.04
N GLU A 452 34.58 3.71 6.96
CA GLU A 452 34.88 5.13 6.82
C GLU A 452 35.87 5.35 5.67
N GLY A 453 35.50 6.20 4.71
CA GLY A 453 36.34 6.55 3.55
C GLY A 453 36.22 5.67 2.31
N GLY A 454 35.50 4.53 2.35
CA GLY A 454 35.33 3.68 1.16
C GLY A 454 34.18 4.08 0.25
N SER A 455 34.09 3.38 -0.89
CA SER A 455 33.06 3.64 -1.91
C SER A 455 31.65 3.49 -1.34
N LYS A 456 30.77 4.46 -1.62
CA LYS A 456 29.34 4.36 -1.30
C LYS A 456 28.74 3.14 -2.02
N GLY A 457 28.10 2.25 -1.27
CA GLY A 457 27.41 1.08 -1.82
C GLY A 457 26.30 1.48 -2.79
N VAL A 458 25.92 0.56 -3.68
CA VAL A 458 24.79 0.77 -4.59
C VAL A 458 23.47 0.42 -3.92
N ARG A 459 22.37 0.99 -4.44
CA ARG A 459 21.01 0.70 -3.94
C ARG A 459 20.48 -0.66 -4.41
N THR A 460 20.91 -1.11 -5.58
CA THR A 460 20.44 -2.34 -6.20
C THR A 460 21.53 -2.97 -7.04
N PHE A 461 21.60 -4.29 -7.07
CA PHE A 461 22.50 -5.05 -7.95
C PHE A 461 21.77 -6.18 -8.67
N CYS A 462 22.46 -6.87 -9.57
CA CYS A 462 21.88 -7.81 -10.52
C CYS A 462 22.45 -9.22 -10.33
N LEU A 463 21.62 -10.26 -10.45
CA LEU A 463 22.00 -11.68 -10.39
C LEU A 463 21.35 -12.48 -11.54
N HIS A 464 21.98 -13.59 -11.93
CA HIS A 464 21.58 -14.45 -13.05
C HIS A 464 21.02 -15.80 -12.59
N PHE A 465 19.71 -16.00 -12.72
CA PHE A 465 19.04 -17.22 -12.28
C PHE A 465 18.82 -18.27 -13.39
N SER A 466 19.54 -18.17 -14.53
CA SER A 466 19.39 -19.13 -15.65
C SER A 466 19.96 -20.51 -15.30
N ALA A 467 19.23 -21.57 -15.63
CA ALA A 467 19.66 -22.96 -15.45
C ALA A 467 20.76 -23.34 -16.44
N THR A 468 20.63 -22.92 -17.69
CA THR A 468 21.69 -23.09 -18.67
C THR A 468 22.84 -22.15 -18.31
N ARG A 469 24.01 -22.72 -18.04
CA ARG A 469 25.27 -22.01 -18.29
C ARG A 469 25.36 -21.85 -19.81
N ASP A 470 24.59 -20.91 -20.37
CA ASP A 470 24.71 -20.58 -21.79
C ASP A 470 26.18 -20.28 -22.05
N THR A 471 26.81 -21.13 -22.87
CA THR A 471 28.24 -21.15 -23.14
C THR A 471 28.74 -19.89 -23.86
N ARG A 472 27.83 -19.02 -24.29
CA ARG A 472 28.15 -17.63 -24.66
C ARG A 472 28.40 -16.84 -23.38
N ALA A 473 29.64 -16.93 -22.90
CA ALA A 473 30.10 -16.30 -21.67
C ALA A 473 29.54 -14.87 -21.54
N PRO A 474 28.61 -14.62 -20.60
CA PRO A 474 28.14 -13.26 -20.38
C PRO A 474 29.36 -12.41 -20.02
N ASN A 475 29.50 -11.25 -20.68
CA ASN A 475 30.71 -10.42 -20.61
C ASN A 475 31.27 -10.35 -19.17
N PRO A 476 32.51 -10.78 -18.92
CA PRO A 476 33.09 -10.90 -17.57
C PRO A 476 33.18 -9.55 -16.84
N ARG A 477 33.00 -8.44 -17.56
CA ARG A 477 32.93 -7.10 -16.98
C ARG A 477 31.66 -6.86 -16.15
N PHE A 478 30.58 -7.63 -16.32
CA PHE A 478 29.36 -7.47 -15.52
C PHE A 478 29.51 -8.01 -14.11
N ARG A 479 29.17 -7.20 -13.09
CA ARG A 479 29.19 -7.61 -11.67
C ARG A 479 28.43 -8.92 -11.42
N SER A 480 27.33 -9.13 -12.14
CA SER A 480 26.47 -10.31 -11.99
C SER A 480 27.13 -11.63 -12.38
N THR A 481 28.11 -11.62 -13.28
CA THR A 481 28.81 -12.83 -13.72
C THR A 481 29.88 -13.25 -12.72
N ARG A 482 30.58 -12.29 -12.12
CA ARG A 482 31.56 -12.53 -11.05
C ARG A 482 30.93 -13.11 -9.78
N LEU A 483 29.65 -12.83 -9.55
CA LEU A 483 28.89 -13.38 -8.42
C LEU A 483 28.30 -14.78 -8.68
N LEU A 484 28.41 -15.34 -9.91
CA LEU A 484 27.91 -16.68 -10.23
C LEU A 484 28.56 -17.78 -9.40
N LYS A 485 29.81 -17.59 -8.97
CA LYS A 485 30.53 -18.53 -8.10
C LYS A 485 29.88 -18.73 -6.74
N TRP A 486 28.97 -17.83 -6.31
CA TRP A 486 28.25 -17.91 -5.03
C TRP A 486 26.84 -18.51 -5.17
N ARG A 487 26.52 -19.11 -6.33
CA ARG A 487 25.23 -19.73 -6.62
C ARG A 487 25.17 -21.16 -6.06
N LEU A 488 24.15 -21.46 -5.27
CA LEU A 488 23.81 -22.79 -4.78
C LEU A 488 22.76 -23.41 -5.70
N ASP A 489 23.06 -24.57 -6.27
CA ASP A 489 22.13 -25.34 -7.10
C ASP A 489 21.38 -26.38 -6.27
N THR A 490 20.17 -26.04 -5.86
CA THR A 490 19.27 -26.87 -5.07
C THR A 490 18.60 -27.97 -5.88
N SER A 491 18.92 -28.15 -7.17
CA SER A 491 18.47 -29.32 -7.94
C SER A 491 19.22 -30.58 -7.51
N SER A 492 20.44 -30.41 -6.98
CA SER A 492 21.22 -31.46 -6.31
C SER A 492 21.59 -31.01 -4.91
N LEU A 493 20.87 -31.50 -3.91
CA LEU A 493 21.10 -31.18 -2.50
C LEU A 493 22.55 -31.47 -2.07
N ARG A 494 23.17 -32.54 -2.59
CA ARG A 494 24.58 -32.89 -2.31
C ARG A 494 25.56 -31.84 -2.83
N VAL A 495 25.34 -31.32 -4.04
CA VAL A 495 26.21 -30.29 -4.63
C VAL A 495 26.01 -28.95 -3.92
N ALA A 496 24.75 -28.54 -3.68
CA ALA A 496 24.46 -27.33 -2.90
C ALA A 496 25.06 -27.40 -1.48
N ARG A 497 24.99 -28.57 -0.85
CA ARG A 497 25.58 -28.85 0.46
C ARG A 497 27.08 -28.62 0.47
N ARG A 498 27.82 -29.31 -0.40
CA ARG A 498 29.29 -29.21 -0.48
C ARG A 498 29.71 -27.76 -0.70
N HIS A 499 29.06 -27.11 -1.66
CA HIS A 499 29.37 -25.72 -1.99
C HIS A 499 29.08 -24.76 -0.83
N MET A 500 27.97 -24.93 -0.11
CA MET A 500 27.64 -24.11 1.06
C MET A 500 28.66 -24.28 2.19
N SER A 501 29.10 -25.51 2.47
CA SER A 501 30.16 -25.76 3.46
C SER A 501 31.49 -25.11 3.05
N GLU A 502 31.87 -25.19 1.78
CA GLU A 502 33.07 -24.52 1.24
C GLU A 502 32.99 -23.00 1.40
N VAL A 503 31.83 -22.39 1.10
CA VAL A 503 31.59 -20.95 1.28
C VAL A 503 31.76 -20.54 2.74
N LEU A 504 31.18 -21.30 3.68
CA LEU A 504 31.27 -21.01 5.12
C LEU A 504 32.70 -21.15 5.64
N LEU A 505 33.41 -22.23 5.30
CA LEU A 505 34.77 -22.48 5.76
C LEU A 505 35.80 -21.51 5.14
N SER A 506 35.57 -21.04 3.91
CA SER A 506 36.48 -20.11 3.22
C SER A 506 36.52 -18.70 3.84
N SER A 507 35.42 -18.26 4.45
CA SER A 507 35.34 -16.94 5.09
C SER A 507 35.98 -16.92 6.47
N GLY A 508 35.94 -18.04 7.20
CA GLY A 508 36.55 -18.15 8.54
C GLY A 508 38.05 -17.83 8.54
N LYS A 509 38.77 -18.29 7.50
CA LYS A 509 40.23 -18.09 7.38
C LYS A 509 40.69 -16.63 7.30
N ARG A 510 39.81 -15.65 7.04
CA ARG A 510 40.18 -14.23 6.91
C ARG A 510 39.97 -13.38 8.17
N ARG A 511 39.23 -13.87 9.18
CA ARG A 511 39.04 -13.14 10.46
C ARG A 511 40.03 -13.54 11.55
N PHE A 512 40.70 -14.69 11.41
CA PHE A 512 41.82 -15.09 12.26
C PHE A 512 43.13 -14.48 11.72
N GLY A 513 43.33 -13.18 11.91
CA GLY A 513 44.54 -12.47 11.52
C GLY A 513 45.39 -12.04 12.72
N THR A 514 46.63 -12.53 12.76
CA THR A 514 47.82 -11.90 13.39
C THR A 514 47.84 -11.70 14.92
N GLY A 515 47.29 -12.62 15.70
CA GLY A 515 47.77 -12.88 17.06
C GLY A 515 48.77 -14.03 17.01
N SER A 516 50.01 -13.82 17.47
CA SER A 516 51.03 -14.85 17.58
C SER A 516 50.52 -15.99 18.48
N LEU A 517 49.94 -17.02 17.87
CA LEU A 517 49.89 -18.36 18.44
C LEU A 517 50.89 -19.18 17.62
N HIS A 518 52.12 -19.28 18.10
CA HIS A 518 52.97 -20.42 17.79
C HIS A 518 52.31 -21.67 18.40
N VAL A 519 51.32 -22.20 17.70
CA VAL A 519 51.00 -23.62 17.79
C VAL A 519 51.49 -24.23 16.49
N ALA A 520 52.40 -25.18 16.65
CA ALA A 520 53.12 -25.87 15.60
C ALA A 520 52.20 -26.31 14.47
N GLY A 521 52.76 -26.34 13.26
CA GLY A 521 52.10 -26.90 12.07
C GLY A 521 51.53 -28.28 12.40
N GLY A 522 50.20 -28.35 12.43
CA GLY A 522 49.47 -29.55 12.80
C GLY A 522 48.48 -29.91 11.70
N GLU A 523 48.56 -31.16 11.26
CA GLU A 523 47.74 -31.80 10.24
C GLU A 523 46.22 -31.76 10.48
N GLU A 524 45.73 -31.16 11.58
CA GLU A 524 44.31 -31.19 11.99
C GLU A 524 43.37 -30.42 11.06
N GLY A 525 43.82 -29.29 10.49
CA GLY A 525 43.02 -28.55 9.50
C GLY A 525 42.87 -29.29 8.16
N LYS A 526 43.83 -30.16 7.82
CA LYS A 526 43.74 -31.09 6.69
C LYS A 526 42.93 -32.34 7.07
N ARG A 527 43.14 -32.92 8.27
CA ARG A 527 42.36 -34.08 8.77
C ARG A 527 40.88 -33.77 8.89
N ALA A 528 40.46 -32.57 9.31
CA ALA A 528 39.04 -32.22 9.35
C ALA A 528 38.41 -32.20 7.94
N TRP A 529 39.17 -31.82 6.92
CA TRP A 529 38.77 -31.85 5.51
C TRP A 529 38.84 -33.26 4.90
N ASP A 530 39.86 -34.05 5.27
CA ASP A 530 40.08 -35.41 4.79
C ASP A 530 39.12 -36.41 5.45
N VAL A 531 38.74 -36.23 6.72
CA VAL A 531 37.65 -36.97 7.40
C VAL A 531 36.29 -36.62 6.79
N PHE A 532 36.12 -35.39 6.30
CA PHE A 532 34.91 -34.98 5.58
C PHE A 532 34.81 -35.57 4.17
N SER A 533 35.94 -35.68 3.47
CA SER A 533 36.02 -36.16 2.08
C SER A 533 36.07 -37.70 2.00
N SER A 534 36.79 -38.36 2.90
CA SER A 534 36.97 -39.83 2.91
C SER A 534 35.69 -40.61 3.26
N ARG A 535 34.73 -40.00 3.96
CA ARG A 535 33.47 -40.68 4.33
C ARG A 535 32.43 -40.70 3.20
N GLU A 536 32.61 -39.89 2.16
CA GLU A 536 31.66 -39.73 1.05
C GLU A 536 32.09 -40.40 -0.26
N ASP A 537 33.34 -40.86 -0.37
CA ASP A 537 33.92 -41.48 -1.58
C ASP A 537 33.99 -43.02 -1.55
N CYS A 538 33.55 -43.69 -0.47
CA CYS A 538 33.51 -45.17 -0.40
C CYS A 538 32.34 -45.83 -1.17
N VAL A 539 31.52 -45.08 -1.91
CA VAL A 539 30.45 -45.65 -2.73
C VAL A 539 30.41 -44.91 -4.08
N SER A 540 31.38 -45.19 -4.96
CA SER A 540 31.25 -45.16 -6.43
C SER A 540 32.63 -45.09 -7.11
N LYS A 541 33.15 -46.25 -7.54
CA LYS A 541 33.84 -46.52 -8.83
C LYS A 541 35.05 -47.44 -8.69
N ALA A 542 34.83 -48.68 -9.11
CA ALA A 542 35.83 -49.53 -9.76
C ALA A 542 35.83 -49.23 -11.29
N CYS A 543 36.96 -49.52 -11.94
CA CYS A 543 37.28 -49.41 -13.38
C CYS A 543 37.47 -47.96 -13.87
N SER A 544 38.59 -47.52 -14.43
CA SER A 544 39.51 -48.19 -15.37
C SER A 544 40.87 -47.47 -15.38
N ARG A 545 41.96 -48.25 -15.61
CA ARG A 545 43.35 -47.81 -15.83
C ARG A 545 43.62 -47.46 -17.30
N SER A 546 44.57 -46.53 -17.52
CA SER A 546 45.64 -46.50 -18.55
C SER A 546 46.06 -45.02 -18.71
N ASP A 547 47.23 -44.55 -18.27
CA ASP A 547 48.61 -44.76 -18.73
C ASP A 547 49.14 -43.60 -19.61
N GLU A 548 50.36 -43.18 -19.24
CA GLU A 548 51.44 -42.52 -19.99
C GLU A 548 51.34 -41.04 -20.45
N GLY A 549 52.46 -40.33 -20.26
CA GLY A 549 52.78 -39.09 -20.97
C GLY A 549 53.70 -38.12 -20.21
N THR A 550 55.01 -38.31 -20.37
CA THR A 550 56.15 -37.60 -19.78
C THR A 550 56.46 -36.19 -20.36
N ASP A 551 57.41 -35.53 -19.69
CA ASP A 551 58.30 -34.42 -20.12
C ASP A 551 57.78 -32.97 -20.01
N GLN A 552 58.59 -31.93 -19.76
CA GLN A 552 59.91 -31.63 -19.16
C GLN A 552 60.27 -30.22 -19.68
N ARG A 553 61.10 -29.48 -18.93
CA ARG A 553 61.80 -28.21 -19.24
C ARG A 553 61.00 -26.90 -19.01
N LYS A 554 61.37 -25.99 -18.08
CA LYS A 554 62.66 -25.32 -17.70
C LYS A 554 62.95 -24.11 -18.61
N GLY A 555 63.07 -22.91 -18.02
CA GLY A 555 63.49 -21.69 -18.73
C GLY A 555 63.19 -20.35 -18.04
N ASP A 556 63.86 -20.11 -16.92
CA ASP A 556 64.53 -18.88 -16.44
C ASP A 556 64.36 -17.46 -17.06
N ILE A 557 64.20 -16.49 -16.14
CA ILE A 557 64.98 -15.23 -15.92
C ILE A 557 64.67 -13.90 -16.68
N LYS A 558 64.34 -12.87 -15.84
CA LYS A 558 64.64 -11.39 -15.87
C LYS A 558 64.24 -10.54 -17.11
N LEU A 559 64.07 -9.22 -17.07
CA LEU A 559 64.57 -8.11 -16.23
C LEU A 559 63.65 -6.86 -16.39
N GLU A 560 63.97 -5.85 -15.59
CA GLU A 560 63.34 -4.55 -15.35
C GLU A 560 63.16 -3.60 -16.55
N GLY A 561 62.32 -2.57 -16.36
CA GLY A 561 62.27 -1.37 -17.20
C GLY A 561 61.50 -0.23 -16.52
N GLU A 562 62.22 0.84 -16.18
CA GLU A 562 61.81 2.05 -15.45
C GLU A 562 60.92 3.05 -16.24
N LYS A 563 60.19 3.85 -15.45
CA LYS A 563 59.85 5.30 -15.53
C LYS A 563 59.56 5.98 -16.88
N ALA A 564 58.47 6.76 -16.90
CA ALA A 564 58.52 8.21 -17.14
C ALA A 564 57.18 8.90 -16.79
N GLU A 565 57.22 9.81 -15.81
CA GLU A 565 56.24 10.89 -15.63
C GLU A 565 56.59 12.04 -16.58
N VAL A 566 55.58 12.64 -17.22
CA VAL A 566 55.72 13.91 -17.95
C VAL A 566 54.64 14.87 -17.46
N SER A 567 55.11 16.04 -17.02
CA SER A 567 54.32 17.17 -16.54
C SER A 567 54.46 18.37 -17.49
N ARG A 568 53.47 19.29 -17.39
CA ARG A 568 53.46 20.74 -17.74
C ARG A 568 53.08 21.16 -19.18
N PRO A 569 52.66 22.44 -19.42
CA PRO A 569 52.03 23.44 -18.53
C PRO A 569 50.86 24.24 -19.17
N TYR A 570 50.31 25.15 -18.34
CA TYR A 570 49.36 26.24 -18.59
C TYR A 570 49.92 27.41 -19.43
N ASN A 571 49.01 28.07 -20.16
CA ASN A 571 48.80 29.52 -20.40
C ASN A 571 48.62 29.91 -21.88
N GLY A 572 47.54 30.64 -22.13
CA GLY A 572 47.24 31.29 -23.40
C GLY A 572 45.98 32.15 -23.24
N ASP A 573 46.19 33.42 -22.90
CA ASP A 573 45.20 34.49 -22.96
C ASP A 573 44.70 34.69 -24.39
N GLY A 574 43.40 34.89 -24.54
CA GLY A 574 42.76 35.19 -25.81
C GLY A 574 41.45 35.93 -25.59
N LEU A 575 41.53 37.26 -25.55
CA LEU A 575 40.40 38.18 -25.64
C LEU A 575 39.64 37.92 -26.95
N ASN A 576 38.35 37.60 -26.87
CA ASN A 576 37.48 37.64 -28.04
C ASN A 576 36.09 38.16 -27.66
N PHE A 577 35.73 39.26 -28.33
CA PHE A 577 34.42 39.91 -28.30
C PHE A 577 33.35 38.93 -28.83
N GLN A 578 32.34 38.61 -28.02
CA GLN A 578 31.12 37.97 -28.50
C GLN A 578 29.89 38.72 -27.99
N SER A 579 29.06 39.11 -28.95
CA SER A 579 27.79 39.79 -28.78
C SER A 579 26.85 38.99 -27.87
N GLN A 580 26.27 39.69 -26.89
CA GLN A 580 25.16 39.18 -26.11
C GLN A 580 23.89 39.17 -26.99
N ALA A 581 23.74 38.12 -27.79
CA ALA A 581 22.41 37.69 -28.19
C ALA A 581 21.80 36.96 -26.98
N GLU A 582 20.72 37.51 -26.44
CA GLU A 582 19.94 36.90 -25.37
C GLU A 582 19.50 35.50 -25.82
N ASN A 583 20.19 34.47 -25.31
CA ASN A 583 19.79 33.09 -25.54
C ASN A 583 18.40 32.89 -24.91
N PRO A 584 17.38 32.47 -25.68
CA PRO A 584 16.08 32.16 -25.11
C PRO A 584 16.26 31.07 -24.07
N VAL A 585 16.04 31.43 -22.80
CA VAL A 585 16.15 30.53 -21.67
C VAL A 585 15.16 29.38 -21.91
N CYS A 586 15.70 28.19 -22.19
CA CYS A 586 14.95 26.95 -22.33
C CYS A 586 14.13 26.74 -21.04
N LEU A 587 12.84 27.07 -21.11
CA LEU A 587 11.86 26.89 -20.04
C LEU A 587 11.85 25.41 -19.65
N ASP A 588 12.23 25.13 -18.40
CA ASP A 588 12.23 23.78 -17.83
C ASP A 588 10.87 23.13 -18.06
N HIS A 589 10.85 21.86 -18.53
CA HIS A 589 9.66 21.05 -18.83
C HIS A 589 8.66 20.89 -17.66
N ARG A 590 8.89 21.56 -16.53
CA ARG A 590 8.12 21.48 -15.30
C ARG A 590 6.96 22.47 -15.21
N THR A 591 6.81 23.43 -16.13
CA THR A 591 5.83 24.52 -15.95
C THR A 591 4.61 24.51 -16.87
N MET A 592 4.38 23.50 -17.72
CA MET A 592 3.04 23.38 -18.34
C MET A 592 2.00 23.11 -17.27
N SER A 593 1.02 24.02 -17.17
CA SER A 593 -0.15 23.89 -16.31
C SER A 593 -0.95 22.65 -16.71
N LEU A 594 -1.76 22.12 -15.78
CA LEU A 594 -2.61 20.95 -16.07
C LEU A 594 -3.64 21.26 -17.17
N GLN A 595 -4.14 22.49 -17.21
CA GLN A 595 -5.08 22.95 -18.24
C GLN A 595 -4.46 22.95 -19.63
N GLU A 596 -3.22 23.43 -19.79
CA GLU A 596 -2.53 23.37 -21.08
C GLU A 596 -2.25 21.94 -21.52
N ARG A 597 -1.87 21.04 -20.60
CA ARG A 597 -1.68 19.62 -20.94
C ARG A 597 -2.97 18.99 -21.45
N TYR A 598 -4.08 19.27 -20.79
CA TYR A 598 -5.39 18.78 -21.22
C TYR A 598 -5.83 19.38 -22.55
N ALA A 599 -5.56 20.67 -22.80
CA ALA A 599 -5.84 21.30 -24.09
C ALA A 599 -5.05 20.61 -25.21
N VAL A 600 -3.79 20.27 -24.98
CA VAL A 600 -2.93 19.53 -25.92
C VAL A 600 -3.44 18.10 -26.14
N GLU A 601 -3.90 17.41 -25.10
CA GLU A 601 -4.55 16.10 -25.19
C GLU A 601 -5.85 16.13 -25.99
N ARG A 602 -6.71 17.13 -25.74
CA ARG A 602 -7.96 17.33 -26.50
C ARG A 602 -7.71 17.63 -27.97
N ALA A 603 -6.75 18.50 -28.28
CA ALA A 603 -6.39 18.80 -29.65
C ALA A 603 -5.85 17.56 -30.38
N ALA A 604 -5.06 16.72 -29.70
CA ALA A 604 -4.56 15.47 -30.24
C ALA A 604 -5.68 14.44 -30.48
N LEU A 605 -6.64 14.35 -29.55
CA LEU A 605 -7.86 13.54 -29.69
C LEU A 605 -8.69 13.99 -30.88
N THR A 606 -8.98 15.29 -31.01
CA THR A 606 -9.75 15.84 -32.14
C THR A 606 -9.07 15.53 -33.46
N LEU A 607 -7.75 15.76 -33.54
CA LEU A 607 -6.98 15.45 -34.75
C LEU A 607 -7.06 13.96 -35.12
N LEU A 608 -6.99 13.06 -34.13
CA LEU A 608 -7.10 11.62 -34.38
C LEU A 608 -8.52 11.21 -34.78
N ARG A 609 -9.56 11.88 -34.30
CA ARG A 609 -10.96 11.62 -34.71
C ARG A 609 -11.22 12.01 -36.15
N GLU A 610 -10.62 13.10 -36.61
CA GLU A 610 -10.74 13.52 -38.00
C GLU A 610 -10.20 12.45 -38.97
N THR A 611 -9.16 11.71 -38.56
CA THR A 611 -8.59 10.62 -39.37
C THR A 611 -9.36 9.31 -39.31
N PHE A 612 -10.39 9.19 -38.48
CA PHE A 612 -11.25 8.01 -38.45
C PHE A 612 -12.36 8.05 -39.50
N LYS A 613 -12.59 9.22 -40.12
CA LYS A 613 -13.59 9.36 -41.19
C LYS A 613 -13.23 8.48 -42.38
N SER A 614 -14.25 7.93 -43.04
CA SER A 614 -14.08 7.15 -44.25
C SER A 614 -13.47 7.99 -45.37
N THR A 615 -12.53 7.42 -46.11
CA THR A 615 -11.95 7.97 -47.33
C THR A 615 -12.13 6.97 -48.48
N THR A 616 -11.66 7.32 -49.68
CA THR A 616 -11.67 6.41 -50.85
C THR A 616 -10.89 5.11 -50.62
N HIS A 617 -9.91 5.11 -49.69
CA HIS A 617 -9.02 3.97 -49.45
C HIS A 617 -9.15 3.37 -48.04
N PHE A 618 -9.92 4.01 -47.16
CA PHE A 618 -10.10 3.60 -45.77
C PHE A 618 -11.58 3.65 -45.41
N ALA A 619 -12.17 2.50 -45.08
CA ALA A 619 -13.59 2.40 -44.74
C ALA A 619 -14.01 3.22 -43.50
N GLY A 620 -13.04 3.66 -42.69
CA GLY A 620 -13.28 4.42 -41.48
C GLY A 620 -13.32 3.58 -40.20
N LEU A 621 -13.23 4.27 -39.07
CA LEU A 621 -13.43 3.74 -37.74
C LEU A 621 -14.53 4.54 -37.04
N GLU A 622 -15.32 3.89 -36.20
CA GLU A 622 -16.31 4.53 -35.33
C GLU A 622 -15.91 4.43 -33.86
N GLU A 623 -16.31 5.43 -33.07
CA GLU A 623 -16.25 5.45 -31.61
C GLU A 623 -17.59 5.02 -31.01
N PRO A 624 -17.62 4.58 -29.74
CA PRO A 624 -18.87 4.33 -29.05
C PRO A 624 -19.68 5.63 -28.92
N VAL A 625 -21.00 5.53 -29.08
CA VAL A 625 -21.94 6.68 -28.92
C VAL A 625 -21.77 7.32 -27.54
N CYS A 626 -21.56 6.50 -26.51
CA CYS A 626 -21.22 6.94 -25.18
C CYS A 626 -19.70 7.09 -25.06
N ARG A 627 -19.23 8.32 -24.77
CA ARG A 627 -17.82 8.61 -24.53
C ARG A 627 -17.26 7.73 -23.41
N LEU A 628 -15.96 7.41 -23.51
CA LEU A 628 -15.27 6.74 -22.42
C LEU A 628 -15.13 7.67 -21.20
N PRO A 629 -15.21 7.12 -19.98
CA PRO A 629 -14.94 7.84 -18.75
C PRO A 629 -13.53 8.44 -18.75
N ALA A 630 -13.37 9.68 -18.23
CA ALA A 630 -12.08 10.38 -18.21
C ALA A 630 -10.95 9.70 -17.40
N PHE A 631 -11.26 8.64 -16.65
CA PHE A 631 -10.31 7.82 -15.89
C PHE A 631 -10.27 6.37 -16.36
N ALA A 632 -10.90 6.05 -17.49
CA ALA A 632 -10.74 4.75 -18.12
C ALA A 632 -9.26 4.52 -18.46
N LYS A 633 -8.88 3.25 -18.53
CA LYS A 633 -7.52 2.87 -18.92
C LYS A 633 -7.23 3.20 -20.40
N ALA A 634 -8.22 3.53 -21.21
CA ALA A 634 -8.06 3.94 -22.59
C ALA A 634 -8.71 5.31 -22.77
N ASP A 635 -8.11 6.16 -23.61
CA ASP A 635 -8.65 7.48 -23.91
C ASP A 635 -9.68 7.41 -25.05
N LEU A 636 -9.55 6.39 -25.92
CA LEU A 636 -10.46 6.09 -27.01
C LEU A 636 -10.77 4.59 -27.09
N ALA A 637 -11.88 4.26 -27.74
CA ALA A 637 -12.24 2.91 -28.15
C ALA A 637 -12.77 2.98 -29.58
N VAL A 638 -12.26 2.15 -30.48
CA VAL A 638 -12.65 2.18 -31.89
C VAL A 638 -12.94 0.79 -32.45
N ARG A 639 -13.77 0.74 -33.49
CA ARG A 639 -13.99 -0.45 -34.33
C ARG A 639 -14.30 -0.01 -35.77
N PRO A 640 -14.29 -0.90 -36.76
CA PRO A 640 -14.67 -0.56 -38.13
C PRO A 640 -16.11 -0.02 -38.20
N ILE A 641 -16.35 0.97 -39.05
CA ILE A 641 -17.70 1.51 -39.28
C ILE A 641 -18.66 0.38 -39.68
N GLY A 642 -19.83 0.34 -39.04
CA GLY A 642 -20.88 -0.65 -39.32
C GLY A 642 -20.65 -2.02 -38.67
N CYS A 643 -19.58 -2.20 -37.88
CA CYS A 643 -19.39 -3.41 -37.08
C CYS A 643 -20.47 -3.48 -35.98
N THR A 644 -21.24 -4.56 -35.93
CA THR A 644 -22.31 -4.74 -34.92
C THR A 644 -21.82 -5.42 -33.64
N GLU A 645 -20.69 -6.14 -33.71
CA GLU A 645 -20.10 -6.83 -32.57
C GLU A 645 -19.58 -5.85 -31.50
N ASP A 646 -19.84 -6.14 -30.22
CA ASP A 646 -19.32 -5.35 -29.08
C ASP A 646 -17.84 -5.68 -28.82
N MET A 647 -17.00 -5.41 -29.81
CA MET A 647 -15.56 -5.64 -29.79
C MET A 647 -14.83 -4.37 -30.18
N TRP A 648 -14.37 -3.66 -29.17
CA TRP A 648 -13.69 -2.39 -29.33
C TRP A 648 -12.19 -2.56 -29.12
N LEU A 649 -11.41 -1.90 -29.96
CA LEU A 649 -9.98 -1.72 -29.74
C LEU A 649 -9.79 -0.53 -28.80
N PRO A 650 -9.43 -0.74 -27.52
CA PRO A 650 -9.03 0.36 -26.65
C PRO A 650 -7.75 1.00 -27.19
N ILE A 651 -7.64 2.33 -27.11
CA ILE A 651 -6.46 3.09 -27.53
C ILE A 651 -6.07 4.04 -26.40
N GLN A 652 -4.78 4.05 -26.06
CA GLN A 652 -4.22 5.09 -25.20
C GLN A 652 -3.51 6.15 -26.04
N ILE A 653 -3.81 7.41 -25.79
CA ILE A 653 -3.15 8.54 -26.42
C ILE A 653 -2.17 9.17 -25.44
N LYS A 654 -1.06 9.67 -25.97
CA LYS A 654 -0.11 10.51 -25.25
C LYS A 654 0.23 11.68 -26.15
N SER A 655 0.10 12.89 -25.63
CA SER A 655 0.34 14.10 -26.39
C SER A 655 1.44 14.96 -25.78
N THR A 656 2.11 15.73 -26.63
CA THR A 656 3.03 16.80 -26.23
C THR A 656 2.92 17.95 -27.23
N LYS A 657 3.24 19.16 -26.79
CA LYS A 657 3.36 20.34 -27.68
C LYS A 657 4.82 20.74 -27.90
N TRP A 658 5.75 20.11 -27.17
CA TRP A 658 7.10 20.61 -27.00
C TRP A 658 8.13 19.72 -27.69
N LYS A 659 8.89 20.36 -28.58
CA LYS A 659 10.13 19.88 -29.13
C LYS A 659 11.25 20.27 -28.17
N CYS A 660 11.87 19.29 -27.53
CA CYS A 660 12.96 19.51 -26.60
C CYS A 660 14.23 19.68 -27.44
N HIS A 661 14.70 20.91 -27.57
CA HIS A 661 16.05 21.19 -28.08
C HIS A 661 16.99 21.02 -26.89
N SER A 662 17.91 20.05 -26.96
CA SER A 662 18.97 19.97 -25.96
C SER A 662 19.78 21.26 -26.00
N ARG A 663 20.34 21.67 -24.86
CA ARG A 663 21.22 22.86 -24.79
C ARG A 663 22.47 22.71 -25.67
N GLN A 664 22.78 21.50 -26.14
CA GLN A 664 23.82 21.27 -27.12
C GLN A 664 23.22 21.41 -28.52
N ALA A 665 23.69 22.39 -29.29
CA ALA A 665 23.25 22.69 -30.65
C ALA A 665 23.37 21.51 -31.64
N SER A 666 24.03 20.41 -31.26
CA SER A 666 24.21 19.20 -32.06
C SER A 666 23.20 18.08 -31.76
N GLU A 667 22.32 18.22 -30.78
CA GLU A 667 21.40 17.14 -30.40
C GLU A 667 20.10 17.19 -31.22
N ASN A 668 19.80 16.09 -31.91
CA ASN A 668 18.56 15.91 -32.68
C ASN A 668 17.32 16.24 -31.82
N PRO A 669 16.28 16.84 -32.43
CA PRO A 669 15.01 17.11 -31.76
C PRO A 669 14.45 15.91 -31.00
N ALA A 670 13.86 16.14 -29.84
CA ALA A 670 13.24 15.07 -29.06
C ALA A 670 11.87 15.44 -28.46
N TRP A 671 11.02 14.42 -28.32
CA TRP A 671 9.66 14.51 -27.78
C TRP A 671 9.52 13.62 -26.56
N ASN A 672 8.99 14.18 -25.47
CA ASN A 672 8.83 13.47 -24.21
C ASN A 672 7.35 13.17 -23.92
N PHE A 673 7.02 11.89 -23.79
CA PHE A 673 5.70 11.40 -23.42
C PHE A 673 5.76 10.74 -22.05
N GLN A 674 4.86 11.14 -21.15
CA GLN A 674 4.82 10.63 -19.78
C GLN A 674 3.78 9.51 -19.63
N ARG A 675 3.96 8.68 -18.60
CA ARG A 675 3.01 7.63 -18.22
C ARG A 675 2.68 6.67 -19.36
N VAL A 676 3.65 6.25 -20.17
CA VAL A 676 3.44 5.31 -21.29
C VAL A 676 3.32 3.84 -20.85
N ARG A 677 3.40 3.56 -19.54
CA ARG A 677 3.45 2.21 -18.99
C ARG A 677 2.08 1.75 -18.48
N GLY A 678 1.81 0.44 -18.56
CA GLY A 678 0.63 -0.20 -17.97
C GLY A 678 -0.46 -0.56 -18.97
N TYR A 679 -0.22 -0.33 -20.26
CA TYR A 679 -1.17 -0.51 -21.35
C TYR A 679 -0.91 -1.83 -22.10
N GLU A 680 -0.63 -2.92 -21.38
CA GLU A 680 -0.47 -4.25 -21.99
C GLU A 680 -1.69 -4.60 -22.85
N GLY A 681 -1.45 -5.04 -24.08
CA GLY A 681 -2.47 -5.35 -25.09
C GLY A 681 -3.26 -4.16 -25.65
N VAL A 682 -2.86 -2.92 -25.35
CA VAL A 682 -3.51 -1.69 -25.82
C VAL A 682 -2.52 -0.90 -26.69
N PRO A 683 -2.86 -0.49 -27.93
CA PRO A 683 -2.04 0.41 -28.72
C PRO A 683 -1.88 1.79 -28.04
N ILE A 684 -0.68 2.35 -28.13
CA ILE A 684 -0.36 3.69 -27.64
C ILE A 684 -0.04 4.58 -28.84
N VAL A 685 -0.85 5.63 -29.01
CA VAL A 685 -0.67 6.66 -30.02
C VAL A 685 0.02 7.86 -29.38
N CYS A 686 1.24 8.17 -29.81
CA CYS A 686 1.99 9.34 -29.35
C CYS A 686 1.85 10.45 -30.39
N ILE A 687 1.34 11.62 -29.99
CA ILE A 687 1.08 12.76 -30.88
C ILE A 687 1.86 13.99 -30.42
N SER A 688 2.68 14.56 -31.31
CA SER A 688 3.28 15.87 -31.08
C SER A 688 2.53 16.94 -31.86
N LEU A 689 1.99 17.92 -31.16
CA LEU A 689 1.34 19.11 -31.72
C LEU A 689 2.32 20.28 -31.72
N GLU A 690 3.47 20.10 -32.37
CA GLU A 690 4.51 21.14 -32.43
C GLU A 690 3.91 22.44 -32.95
N MET A 691 4.15 23.55 -32.25
CA MET A 691 3.92 24.88 -32.79
C MET A 691 5.29 25.49 -33.06
N ASP A 692 5.88 25.16 -34.21
CA ASP A 692 7.12 25.81 -34.64
C ASP A 692 6.76 27.21 -35.16
N SER A 693 7.46 28.24 -34.70
CA SER A 693 7.05 29.65 -34.88
C SER A 693 7.20 30.19 -36.30
N LEU A 694 7.79 29.40 -37.22
CA LEU A 694 8.10 29.83 -38.60
C LEU A 694 7.53 28.91 -39.69
N CYS A 695 7.04 27.71 -39.34
CA CYS A 695 6.48 26.76 -40.30
C CYS A 695 5.08 26.35 -39.85
N LEU A 696 4.20 26.02 -40.80
CA LEU A 696 2.88 25.46 -40.48
C LEU A 696 3.07 24.23 -39.57
N PRO A 697 2.37 24.17 -38.42
CA PRO A 697 2.54 23.10 -37.45
C PRO A 697 2.07 21.78 -38.06
N THR A 698 3.01 20.96 -38.56
CA THR A 698 2.69 19.60 -38.99
C THR A 698 2.71 18.66 -37.79
N PRO A 699 1.55 18.19 -37.30
CA PRO A 699 1.50 17.27 -36.19
C PRO A 699 2.18 15.96 -36.56
N ARG A 700 2.92 15.37 -35.61
CA ARG A 700 3.61 14.09 -35.79
C ARG A 700 2.89 13.01 -34.99
N VAL A 701 2.83 11.80 -35.53
CA VAL A 701 2.21 10.66 -34.86
C VAL A 701 3.07 9.41 -34.93
N TRP A 702 3.13 8.71 -33.80
CA TRP A 702 3.73 7.40 -33.69
C TRP A 702 2.75 6.42 -33.07
N LEU A 703 2.82 5.16 -33.50
CA LEU A 703 2.01 4.07 -32.99
C LEU A 703 2.90 2.97 -32.40
N PHE A 704 2.64 2.61 -31.16
CA PHE A 704 3.38 1.58 -30.44
C PHE A 704 2.45 0.54 -29.82
N SER A 705 2.92 -0.71 -29.68
CA SER A 705 2.29 -1.64 -28.74
C SER A 705 2.59 -1.20 -27.30
N GLY A 706 1.58 -1.15 -26.44
CA GLY A 706 1.77 -0.86 -25.02
C GLY A 706 2.64 -1.90 -24.29
N ASP A 707 2.81 -3.10 -24.84
CA ASP A 707 3.71 -4.14 -24.33
C ASP A 707 5.16 -3.67 -24.31
N LEU A 708 5.55 -2.81 -25.27
CA LEU A 708 6.88 -2.25 -25.42
C LEU A 708 7.34 -1.46 -24.18
N PHE A 709 6.40 -0.91 -23.41
CA PHE A 709 6.70 0.00 -22.30
C PHE A 709 6.44 -0.59 -20.90
N ASN A 710 5.90 -1.80 -20.79
CA ASN A 710 5.68 -2.48 -19.50
C ASN A 710 6.95 -2.66 -18.65
N ILE A 711 8.07 -2.62 -19.35
CA ILE A 711 9.45 -2.81 -18.94
C ILE A 711 10.16 -1.50 -18.56
N MET A 712 9.52 -0.33 -18.72
CA MET A 712 10.06 0.96 -18.27
C MET A 712 9.88 1.16 -16.75
N LYS A 713 10.77 1.93 -16.10
CA LYS A 713 10.62 2.28 -14.68
C LYS A 713 9.38 3.16 -14.49
N HIS A 714 8.63 2.96 -13.40
CA HIS A 714 7.47 3.80 -13.07
C HIS A 714 7.89 5.28 -12.91
N PRO A 715 7.16 6.26 -13.47
CA PRO A 715 5.86 6.16 -14.14
C PRO A 715 5.87 5.76 -15.62
N GLY A 716 7.05 5.53 -16.23
CA GLY A 716 7.22 5.23 -17.65
C GLY A 716 7.31 6.52 -18.45
N MET A 717 8.49 6.85 -18.95
CA MET A 717 8.73 8.03 -19.78
C MET A 717 9.33 7.58 -21.11
N LEU A 718 8.71 7.98 -22.21
CA LEU A 718 9.19 7.74 -23.57
C LEU A 718 9.79 9.03 -24.11
N ARG A 719 11.07 9.00 -24.45
CA ARG A 719 11.73 10.05 -25.23
C ARG A 719 11.90 9.53 -26.66
N ILE A 720 11.24 10.15 -27.62
CA ILE A 720 11.41 9.89 -29.05
C ILE A 720 12.40 10.95 -29.54
N THR A 721 13.55 10.54 -30.06
CA THR A 721 14.53 11.46 -30.68
C THR A 721 14.45 11.29 -32.19
N GLN A 722 14.57 12.37 -32.95
CA GLN A 722 14.52 12.32 -34.41
C GLN A 722 15.58 11.36 -34.97
N GLY A 723 15.14 10.39 -35.78
CA GLY A 723 15.98 9.30 -36.31
C GLY A 723 16.51 8.34 -35.24
N GLY A 724 16.02 8.45 -34.00
CA GLY A 724 16.42 7.62 -32.89
C GLY A 724 15.67 6.29 -32.82
N LYS A 725 15.93 5.53 -31.76
CA LYS A 725 15.42 4.17 -31.56
C LYS A 725 13.90 3.99 -31.73
N TYR A 726 13.12 4.97 -31.32
CA TYR A 726 11.65 4.89 -31.36
C TYR A 726 11.04 5.68 -32.52
N ASP A 727 11.88 6.27 -33.37
CA ASP A 727 11.47 7.10 -34.48
C ASP A 727 11.77 6.38 -35.81
N THR A 728 11.15 5.22 -35.96
CA THR A 728 11.34 4.27 -37.07
C THR A 728 10.22 4.38 -38.10
N ALA A 729 10.46 3.92 -39.33
CA ALA A 729 9.46 3.94 -40.40
C ALA A 729 8.19 3.15 -40.01
N GLU A 730 8.35 2.05 -39.26
CA GLU A 730 7.25 1.21 -38.80
C GLU A 730 6.43 1.87 -37.69
N SER A 731 7.08 2.66 -36.83
CA SER A 731 6.40 3.36 -35.74
C SER A 731 5.74 4.66 -36.19
N ARG A 732 6.24 5.30 -37.25
CA ARG A 732 5.71 6.57 -37.75
C ARG A 732 4.40 6.32 -38.49
N CYS A 733 3.44 7.20 -38.28
CA CYS A 733 2.20 7.21 -39.06
C CYS A 733 1.98 8.59 -39.64
N SER A 734 0.96 8.70 -40.49
CA SER A 734 0.47 9.98 -41.03
C SER A 734 -0.99 10.21 -40.64
N PHE A 735 -1.37 11.48 -40.53
CA PHE A 735 -2.78 11.88 -40.45
C PHE A 735 -3.44 12.02 -41.82
N GLU A 736 -2.65 12.17 -42.89
CA GLU A 736 -3.11 12.31 -44.27
C GLU A 736 -3.02 10.98 -45.02
N GLY A 737 -4.06 10.64 -45.77
CA GLY A 737 -4.09 9.47 -46.66
C GLY A 737 -3.44 9.75 -48.02
N GLY A 738 -2.73 8.77 -48.58
CA GLY A 738 -2.32 8.73 -49.99
C GLY A 738 -1.11 9.59 -50.43
N GLN A 739 -0.69 10.59 -49.65
CA GLN A 739 0.42 11.50 -50.06
C GLN A 739 1.70 11.36 -49.23
N SER A 740 1.66 10.65 -48.09
CA SER A 740 2.80 10.55 -47.19
C SER A 740 3.56 9.24 -47.36
N ASN A 741 4.86 9.25 -47.06
CA ASN A 741 5.71 8.05 -47.01
C ASN A 741 5.37 7.10 -45.83
N PHE A 742 4.43 7.47 -44.95
CA PHE A 742 4.07 6.70 -43.77
C PHE A 742 2.62 6.21 -43.86
N PRO A 743 2.31 5.03 -43.28
CA PRO A 743 0.96 4.51 -43.26
C PRO A 743 0.01 5.44 -42.48
N HIS A 744 -1.22 5.56 -42.98
CA HIS A 744 -2.27 6.34 -42.33
C HIS A 744 -2.63 5.75 -40.96
N ILE A 745 -2.76 6.59 -39.93
CA ILE A 745 -2.99 6.12 -38.55
C ILE A 745 -4.31 5.35 -38.40
N GLY A 746 -5.37 5.78 -39.09
CA GLY A 746 -6.67 5.10 -39.08
C GLY A 746 -6.59 3.70 -39.69
N GLU A 747 -5.86 3.54 -40.80
CA GLU A 747 -5.66 2.24 -41.46
C GLU A 747 -4.85 1.29 -40.57
N ASN A 748 -3.79 1.79 -39.92
CA ASN A 748 -3.00 0.99 -38.99
C ASN A 748 -3.83 0.50 -37.80
N LEU A 749 -4.68 1.35 -37.21
CA LEU A 749 -5.57 0.96 -36.11
C LEU A 749 -6.63 -0.04 -36.57
N TYR A 750 -7.18 0.11 -37.78
CA TYR A 750 -8.07 -0.87 -38.39
C TYR A 750 -7.38 -2.23 -38.58
N MET A 751 -6.14 -2.24 -39.08
CA MET A 751 -5.37 -3.48 -39.25
C MET A 751 -5.04 -4.14 -37.90
N ILE A 752 -4.78 -3.35 -36.85
CA ILE A 752 -4.63 -3.86 -35.48
C ILE A 752 -5.94 -4.51 -35.00
N TRP A 753 -7.08 -3.83 -35.16
CA TRP A 753 -8.38 -4.37 -34.77
C TRP A 753 -8.67 -5.69 -35.50
N LYS A 754 -8.44 -5.74 -36.83
CA LYS A 754 -8.66 -6.94 -37.65
C LYS A 754 -7.81 -8.12 -37.20
N ARG A 755 -6.51 -7.88 -36.92
CA ARG A 755 -5.61 -8.91 -36.39
C ARG A 755 -6.03 -9.37 -35.00
N ALA A 756 -6.38 -8.45 -34.11
CA ALA A 756 -6.84 -8.78 -32.76
C ALA A 756 -8.13 -9.62 -32.78
N ARG A 757 -9.07 -9.31 -33.67
CA ARG A 757 -10.30 -10.11 -33.89
C ARG A 757 -9.99 -11.54 -34.33
N GLN A 758 -8.94 -11.72 -35.11
CA GLN A 758 -8.45 -13.04 -35.54
C GLN A 758 -7.58 -13.75 -34.47
N GLY A 759 -7.39 -13.14 -33.29
CA GLY A 759 -6.48 -13.65 -32.26
C GLY A 759 -4.99 -13.52 -32.63
N ILE A 760 -4.66 -12.71 -33.63
CA ILE A 760 -3.29 -12.50 -34.12
C ILE A 760 -2.68 -11.27 -33.44
N GLY A 761 -1.52 -11.46 -32.82
CA GLY A 761 -0.75 -10.39 -32.17
C GLY A 761 -1.08 -10.23 -30.67
N GLY A 762 -0.50 -9.20 -30.03
CA GLY A 762 -0.62 -8.97 -28.59
C GLY A 762 -1.83 -8.11 -28.18
N TYR A 763 -2.54 -7.52 -29.14
CA TYR A 763 -3.63 -6.58 -28.88
C TYR A 763 -4.92 -7.31 -28.48
N ARG A 764 -5.70 -6.70 -27.59
CA ARG A 764 -6.96 -7.28 -27.09
C ARG A 764 -8.14 -6.40 -27.49
N LEU A 765 -9.20 -7.04 -27.98
CA LEU A 765 -10.50 -6.40 -28.10
C LEU A 765 -11.27 -6.60 -26.79
N ASN A 766 -12.06 -5.59 -26.42
CA ASN A 766 -12.85 -5.58 -25.20
C ASN A 766 -14.27 -5.12 -25.52
N SER A 767 -15.25 -5.62 -24.76
CA SER A 767 -16.59 -5.01 -24.76
C SER A 767 -16.53 -3.57 -24.29
N LEU A 768 -17.46 -2.72 -24.76
CA LEU A 768 -17.53 -1.33 -24.32
C LEU A 768 -17.67 -1.25 -22.80
N GLN A 769 -18.53 -2.12 -22.22
CA GLN A 769 -18.71 -2.23 -20.78
C GLN A 769 -17.40 -2.58 -20.07
N SER A 770 -16.61 -3.51 -20.62
CA SER A 770 -15.29 -3.86 -20.05
C SER A 770 -14.38 -2.64 -20.02
N ILE A 771 -14.27 -1.89 -21.13
CA ILE A 771 -13.43 -0.69 -21.21
C ILE A 771 -13.90 0.39 -20.21
N GLN A 772 -15.20 0.66 -20.15
CA GLN A 772 -15.79 1.63 -19.21
C GLN A 772 -15.58 1.23 -17.75
N SER A 773 -15.54 -0.07 -17.45
CA SER A 773 -15.32 -0.59 -16.10
C SER A 773 -13.85 -0.63 -15.66
N GLN A 774 -12.89 -0.40 -16.57
CA GLN A 774 -11.44 -0.36 -16.28
C GLN A 774 -11.02 0.93 -15.55
N GLN A 775 -11.74 1.27 -14.50
CA GLN A 775 -11.52 2.42 -13.64
C GLN A 775 -11.25 1.97 -12.21
N SER A 776 -10.71 2.87 -11.38
CA SER A 776 -10.71 2.61 -9.94
C SER A 776 -12.15 2.48 -9.43
N PRO A 777 -12.43 1.67 -8.39
CA PRO A 777 -13.79 1.56 -7.84
C PRO A 777 -14.39 2.91 -7.40
N THR A 778 -13.54 3.88 -7.04
CA THR A 778 -13.99 5.24 -6.70
C THR A 778 -14.42 6.00 -7.96
N HIS A 779 -13.58 6.04 -8.99
CA HIS A 779 -13.91 6.74 -10.25
C HIS A 779 -15.11 6.10 -10.96
N LEU A 780 -15.24 4.77 -10.92
CA LEU A 780 -16.41 4.10 -11.48
C LEU A 780 -17.71 4.51 -10.79
N LYS A 781 -17.69 4.72 -9.46
CA LYS A 781 -18.85 5.22 -8.72
C LYS A 781 -19.17 6.66 -9.08
N GLU A 782 -18.15 7.50 -9.20
CA GLU A 782 -18.30 8.91 -9.61
C GLU A 782 -18.84 9.02 -11.04
N TRP A 783 -18.36 8.17 -11.95
CA TRP A 783 -18.87 8.05 -13.32
C TRP A 783 -20.34 7.63 -13.35
N LYS A 784 -20.71 6.54 -12.65
CA LYS A 784 -22.11 6.09 -12.58
C LYS A 784 -23.02 7.15 -11.98
N MET A 785 -22.52 7.88 -10.97
CA MET A 785 -23.25 9.01 -10.40
C MET A 785 -23.42 10.13 -11.42
N ARG A 786 -22.39 10.45 -12.20
CA ARG A 786 -22.47 11.42 -13.29
C ARG A 786 -23.53 11.04 -14.32
N GLU A 787 -23.56 9.80 -14.77
CA GLU A 787 -24.61 9.30 -15.70
C GLU A 787 -26.00 9.51 -15.11
N LYS A 788 -26.23 9.09 -13.85
CA LYS A 788 -27.49 9.33 -13.14
C LYS A 788 -27.85 10.82 -13.05
N CYS A 789 -26.86 11.69 -12.83
CA CYS A 789 -27.09 13.14 -12.76
C CYS A 789 -27.45 13.71 -14.13
N VAL A 790 -26.79 13.24 -15.21
CA VAL A 790 -27.14 13.65 -16.58
C VAL A 790 -28.57 13.24 -16.92
N ASP A 791 -29.00 12.04 -16.53
CA ASP A 791 -30.37 11.60 -16.76
C ASP A 791 -31.37 12.41 -15.91
N LEU A 792 -31.00 12.75 -14.67
CA LEU A 792 -31.78 13.68 -13.83
C LEU A 792 -31.92 15.06 -14.49
N PHE A 793 -30.86 15.60 -15.08
CA PHE A 793 -30.87 16.88 -15.78
C PHE A 793 -31.73 16.85 -17.04
N LYS A 794 -31.71 15.73 -17.79
CA LYS A 794 -32.58 15.54 -18.96
C LYS A 794 -34.06 15.45 -18.59
N ALA A 795 -34.37 14.90 -17.42
CA ALA A 795 -35.74 14.75 -16.93
C ALA A 795 -36.34 16.05 -16.34
N ALA A 796 -35.54 17.11 -16.16
CA ALA A 796 -36.06 18.37 -15.65
C ALA A 796 -37.02 19.04 -16.66
N PRO A 797 -38.22 19.52 -16.24
CA PRO A 797 -39.24 20.03 -17.16
C PRO A 797 -38.79 21.19 -18.05
N GLU A 798 -37.98 22.10 -17.50
CA GLU A 798 -37.42 23.26 -18.21
C GLU A 798 -36.18 22.88 -19.05
N GLY A 799 -35.71 21.63 -18.95
CA GLY A 799 -34.52 21.11 -19.59
C GLY A 799 -33.24 21.70 -19.01
N VAL A 800 -32.42 20.90 -18.34
CA VAL A 800 -31.06 21.31 -18.00
C VAL A 800 -30.12 20.79 -19.09
N GLU A 801 -29.48 21.71 -19.81
CA GLU A 801 -28.42 21.36 -20.74
C GLU A 801 -27.15 21.03 -19.97
N VAL A 802 -26.53 19.91 -20.33
CA VAL A 802 -25.17 19.58 -19.89
C VAL A 802 -24.24 19.86 -21.06
N LYS A 803 -23.18 20.62 -20.83
CA LYS A 803 -22.20 20.90 -21.88
C LYS A 803 -21.62 19.58 -22.37
N GLY A 804 -21.75 19.31 -23.67
CA GLY A 804 -21.39 18.01 -24.26
C GLY A 804 -19.90 17.67 -24.19
N ASP A 805 -19.06 18.64 -23.83
CA ASP A 805 -17.64 18.43 -23.56
C ASP A 805 -17.37 18.33 -22.06
N ASP A 806 -16.90 17.15 -21.66
CA ASP A 806 -16.41 16.89 -20.32
C ASP A 806 -15.33 17.92 -19.97
N PRO A 807 -15.46 18.64 -18.85
CA PRO A 807 -14.40 19.51 -18.39
C PRO A 807 -13.14 18.70 -18.11
N CYS A 808 -12.00 19.39 -18.14
CA CYS A 808 -10.74 18.78 -17.78
C CYS A 808 -10.81 18.14 -16.39
N PRO A 809 -10.42 16.86 -16.21
CA PRO A 809 -10.44 16.20 -14.91
C PRO A 809 -9.55 16.87 -13.83
N SER A 810 -8.69 17.82 -14.21
CA SER A 810 -7.92 18.62 -13.25
C SER A 810 -8.63 19.86 -12.76
N LEU A 811 -9.77 20.23 -13.36
CA LEU A 811 -10.59 21.32 -12.89
C LEU A 811 -11.30 20.89 -11.60
N PRO A 812 -11.65 21.85 -10.72
CA PRO A 812 -12.28 21.54 -9.45
C PRO A 812 -13.80 21.34 -9.57
N TYR A 813 -14.28 20.97 -10.77
CA TYR A 813 -15.68 20.67 -11.09
C TYR A 813 -15.74 19.61 -12.20
N ASP A 814 -16.84 18.87 -12.27
CA ASP A 814 -16.97 17.70 -13.15
C ASP A 814 -17.94 17.94 -14.33
N LEU A 815 -18.83 18.93 -14.22
CA LEU A 815 -19.83 19.26 -15.21
C LEU A 815 -20.02 20.77 -15.36
N GLU A 816 -20.48 21.18 -16.55
CA GLU A 816 -21.03 22.51 -16.77
C GLU A 816 -22.48 22.34 -17.23
N ILE A 817 -23.41 23.06 -16.58
CA ILE A 817 -24.83 23.01 -16.91
C ILE A 817 -25.43 24.40 -17.06
N ARG A 818 -26.52 24.51 -17.83
CA ARG A 818 -27.36 25.71 -17.93
C ARG A 818 -28.81 25.32 -18.19
N LEU A 819 -29.73 26.25 -18.01
CA LEU A 819 -31.13 26.03 -18.41
C LEU A 819 -31.25 26.12 -19.94
N ARG A 820 -31.99 25.18 -20.54
CA ARG A 820 -32.16 25.08 -22.00
C ARG A 820 -32.91 26.28 -22.57
N ASP A 821 -33.89 26.79 -21.82
CA ASP A 821 -34.71 27.94 -22.19
C ASP A 821 -34.00 29.30 -21.98
N ARG A 822 -32.80 29.29 -21.36
CA ARG A 822 -31.97 30.48 -21.12
C ARG A 822 -30.55 30.31 -21.66
N PRO A 823 -30.37 30.22 -22.99
CA PRO A 823 -29.05 30.04 -23.60
C PRO A 823 -28.08 31.20 -23.31
N GLU A 824 -28.60 32.40 -22.98
CA GLU A 824 -27.85 33.57 -22.54
C GLU A 824 -27.22 33.39 -21.15
N MET A 825 -27.69 32.41 -20.38
CA MET A 825 -27.11 32.09 -19.08
C MET A 825 -25.71 31.51 -19.27
N THR A 826 -24.74 32.10 -18.56
CA THR A 826 -23.40 31.52 -18.44
C THR A 826 -23.46 30.10 -17.89
N TRP A 827 -22.63 29.22 -18.45
CA TRP A 827 -22.46 27.86 -17.94
C TRP A 827 -22.11 27.87 -16.45
N GLN A 828 -22.84 27.06 -15.68
CA GLN A 828 -22.64 26.89 -14.26
C GLN A 828 -21.83 25.64 -13.99
N ARG A 829 -20.76 25.78 -13.22
CA ARG A 829 -19.83 24.70 -12.89
C ARG A 829 -20.38 23.87 -11.74
N VAL A 830 -20.45 22.57 -11.91
CA VAL A 830 -20.99 21.63 -10.93
C VAL A 830 -19.92 20.63 -10.55
N GLN A 831 -19.60 20.56 -9.26
CA GLN A 831 -18.80 19.48 -8.70
C GLN A 831 -19.72 18.35 -8.26
N LEU A 832 -19.43 17.13 -8.70
CA LEU A 832 -20.13 15.93 -8.29
C LEU A 832 -19.38 15.28 -7.11
N LYS A 833 -20.11 14.80 -6.10
CA LYS A 833 -19.52 13.99 -5.02
C LYS A 833 -20.39 12.79 -4.67
N SER A 834 -19.74 11.65 -4.50
CA SER A 834 -20.39 10.50 -3.85
C SER A 834 -20.31 10.66 -2.34
N SER A 835 -21.37 10.24 -1.65
CA SER A 835 -21.40 10.14 -0.20
C SER A 835 -21.15 8.70 0.24
N ARG A 836 -20.85 8.51 1.53
CA ARG A 836 -20.72 7.18 2.14
C ARG A 836 -21.31 7.17 3.54
N TRP A 837 -22.00 6.11 3.90
CA TRP A 837 -22.48 5.91 5.26
C TRP A 837 -21.31 5.87 6.24
N HIS A 838 -21.42 6.65 7.31
CA HIS A 838 -20.46 6.65 8.39
C HIS A 838 -20.94 5.70 9.49
N SER A 839 -20.14 4.69 9.85
CA SER A 839 -20.57 3.58 10.72
C SER A 839 -21.08 3.99 12.11
N LYS A 840 -20.78 5.20 12.56
CA LYS A 840 -21.20 5.77 13.86
C LYS A 840 -22.25 6.88 13.76
N SER A 841 -22.72 7.22 12.56
CA SER A 841 -23.63 8.36 12.34
C SER A 841 -24.84 7.92 11.51
N PRO A 842 -26.05 8.45 11.75
CA PRO A 842 -27.17 8.29 10.81
C PRO A 842 -26.98 9.10 9.52
N PHE A 843 -25.93 9.92 9.45
CA PHE A 843 -25.63 10.76 8.30
C PHE A 843 -24.54 10.16 7.41
N ALA A 844 -24.61 10.45 6.12
CA ALA A 844 -23.58 10.09 5.15
C ALA A 844 -22.48 11.16 5.11
N LEU A 845 -21.23 10.72 5.12
CA LEU A 845 -20.06 11.58 4.96
C LEU A 845 -19.82 11.89 3.48
N VAL A 846 -19.63 13.16 3.18
CA VAL A 846 -19.23 13.71 1.88
C VAL A 846 -17.80 14.22 2.00
N ASP A 847 -16.89 13.73 1.16
CA ASP A 847 -15.52 14.24 1.10
C ASP A 847 -15.51 15.56 0.30
N SER A 848 -15.21 16.68 0.97
CA SER A 848 -15.18 18.04 0.40
C SER A 848 -13.73 18.53 0.26
N ARG A 849 -12.97 17.90 -0.65
CA ARG A 849 -11.56 18.21 -0.84
C ARG A 849 -11.11 17.98 -2.28
N LYS A 850 -10.14 18.76 -2.74
CA LYS A 850 -9.46 18.66 -4.04
C LYS A 850 -7.97 18.35 -3.88
N LEU A 851 -7.34 17.87 -4.95
CA LEU A 851 -5.91 17.59 -4.99
C LEU A 851 -5.20 18.62 -5.86
N VAL A 852 -4.38 19.48 -5.25
CA VAL A 852 -3.60 20.52 -5.95
C VAL A 852 -2.12 20.26 -5.70
N GLY A 853 -1.35 20.05 -6.77
CA GLY A 853 0.08 19.74 -6.67
C GLY A 853 0.38 18.49 -5.82
N GLY A 854 -0.56 17.53 -5.77
CA GLY A 854 -0.45 16.33 -4.93
C GLY A 854 -0.72 16.55 -3.44
N LYS A 855 -1.12 17.76 -3.03
CA LYS A 855 -1.59 18.05 -1.67
C LYS A 855 -3.12 18.10 -1.65
N THR A 856 -3.70 17.56 -0.59
CA THR A 856 -5.16 17.62 -0.37
C THR A 856 -5.51 18.93 0.32
N GLN A 857 -6.43 19.69 -0.26
CA GLN A 857 -6.94 20.95 0.28
C GLN A 857 -8.47 20.99 0.21
N PRO A 858 -9.15 21.78 1.05
CA PRO A 858 -10.58 22.06 0.88
C PRO A 858 -10.83 22.73 -0.48
N TYR A 859 -12.10 22.72 -0.91
CA TYR A 859 -12.52 23.59 -2.01
C TYR A 859 -12.47 25.06 -1.59
N GLU A 860 -12.22 25.94 -2.53
CA GLU A 860 -12.11 27.39 -2.36
C GLU A 860 -13.21 28.10 -3.16
N GLU A 861 -13.61 29.29 -2.69
CA GLU A 861 -14.54 30.17 -3.37
C GLU A 861 -14.09 30.42 -4.81
N GLY A 862 -14.98 30.16 -5.76
CA GLY A 862 -14.75 30.21 -7.20
C GLY A 862 -14.35 28.88 -7.84
N ASP A 863 -14.24 27.77 -7.10
CA ASP A 863 -13.96 26.45 -7.69
C ASP A 863 -15.14 25.93 -8.53
N PHE A 864 -16.35 26.01 -8.00
CA PHE A 864 -17.59 25.56 -8.65
C PHE A 864 -18.77 26.40 -8.18
N ASN A 865 -19.86 26.44 -8.96
CA ASN A 865 -21.07 27.17 -8.59
C ASN A 865 -22.03 26.32 -7.73
N PHE A 866 -22.08 25.00 -7.97
CA PHE A 866 -22.93 24.08 -7.24
C PHE A 866 -22.18 22.78 -6.89
N LEU A 867 -22.53 22.20 -5.74
CA LEU A 867 -22.14 20.85 -5.35
C LEU A 867 -23.35 19.93 -5.48
N LEU A 868 -23.23 18.90 -6.32
CA LEU A 868 -24.23 17.85 -6.46
C LEU A 868 -23.74 16.58 -5.78
N VAL A 869 -24.44 16.16 -4.72
CA VAL A 869 -24.07 14.97 -3.94
C VAL A 869 -25.06 13.84 -4.17
N GLY A 870 -24.55 12.71 -4.65
CA GLY A 870 -25.34 11.49 -4.82
C GLY A 870 -25.51 10.67 -3.54
N PRO A 871 -26.44 9.71 -3.55
CA PRO A 871 -26.73 8.86 -2.39
C PRO A 871 -25.55 7.94 -2.03
N PRO A 872 -25.50 7.43 -0.79
CA PRO A 872 -24.35 6.68 -0.31
C PRO A 872 -24.13 5.35 -1.04
N GLN A 873 -22.92 5.15 -1.58
CA GLN A 873 -22.62 4.02 -2.46
C GLN A 873 -22.02 2.79 -1.73
N ASN A 874 -22.14 2.71 -0.41
CA ASN A 874 -21.62 1.61 0.44
C ASN A 874 -22.75 0.88 1.17
N GLN A 875 -23.86 0.62 0.47
CA GLN A 875 -25.11 0.04 0.99
C GLN A 875 -24.97 -1.31 1.70
N ALA A 876 -23.91 -2.10 1.44
CA ALA A 876 -23.64 -3.33 2.21
C ALA A 876 -23.56 -3.09 3.74
N GLN A 877 -23.31 -1.84 4.16
CA GLN A 877 -23.27 -1.43 5.56
C GLN A 877 -24.65 -1.01 6.13
N GLU A 878 -25.61 -0.65 5.28
CA GLU A 878 -27.00 -0.35 5.67
C GLU A 878 -27.74 -1.63 6.11
N CYS A 879 -27.57 -2.74 5.36
CA CYS A 879 -28.14 -4.04 5.73
C CYS A 879 -27.71 -4.54 7.12
N LEU A 880 -26.56 -4.11 7.63
CA LEU A 880 -26.07 -4.48 8.98
C LEU A 880 -26.68 -3.65 10.12
N ARG A 881 -27.18 -2.44 9.84
CA ARG A 881 -27.89 -1.62 10.84
C ARG A 881 -29.39 -1.91 10.87
N ASP A 882 -29.94 -2.25 9.70
CA ASP A 882 -31.37 -2.40 9.52
C ASP A 882 -31.94 -3.59 10.30
N SER A 883 -31.17 -4.63 10.63
CA SER A 883 -31.69 -5.75 11.45
C SER A 883 -32.18 -5.32 12.86
N SER A 884 -31.68 -4.22 13.41
CA SER A 884 -32.07 -3.73 14.75
C SER A 884 -33.04 -2.55 14.74
N GLN A 885 -33.05 -1.70 13.70
CA GLN A 885 -33.99 -0.58 13.56
C GLN A 885 -35.23 -0.94 12.74
N ARG A 886 -35.10 -1.81 11.74
CA ARG A 886 -36.23 -2.26 10.91
C ARG A 886 -37.22 -3.11 11.72
N SER A 887 -36.79 -3.78 12.79
CA SER A 887 -37.70 -4.46 13.72
C SER A 887 -38.56 -3.51 14.57
N LYS A 888 -38.15 -2.24 14.74
CA LYS A 888 -38.99 -1.19 15.35
C LYS A 888 -39.82 -0.44 14.32
N ILE A 889 -39.27 -0.13 13.14
CA ILE A 889 -39.97 0.65 12.11
C ILE A 889 -41.00 -0.20 11.32
N LEU A 890 -40.75 -1.50 11.09
CA LEU A 890 -41.75 -2.40 10.49
C LEU A 890 -42.84 -2.82 11.47
N ARG A 891 -42.63 -2.73 12.79
CA ARG A 891 -43.72 -2.95 13.77
C ARG A 891 -44.76 -1.84 13.74
N ASP A 892 -44.38 -0.64 13.31
CA ASP A 892 -45.29 0.51 13.22
C ASP A 892 -45.88 0.73 11.80
N GLN A 893 -45.55 -0.12 10.82
CA GLN A 893 -46.12 -0.07 9.47
C GLN A 893 -46.87 -1.36 9.14
N ASN A 894 -48.15 -1.41 9.56
CA ASN A 894 -49.15 -2.40 9.16
C ASN A 894 -49.53 -2.26 7.66
N CYS A 895 -48.61 -2.54 6.75
CA CYS A 895 -48.93 -2.67 5.33
C CYS A 895 -48.63 -4.09 4.84
N ALA A 896 -49.63 -4.65 4.19
CA ALA A 896 -49.81 -6.02 3.70
C ALA A 896 -48.56 -6.75 3.15
N PRO A 897 -48.54 -8.10 3.21
CA PRO A 897 -47.48 -8.91 2.65
C PRO A 897 -47.34 -8.66 1.14
N ASN A 898 -46.20 -8.10 0.74
CA ASN A 898 -45.87 -7.89 -0.68
C ASN A 898 -45.35 -9.18 -1.33
N PRO A 899 -45.62 -9.38 -2.63
CA PRO A 899 -45.37 -10.61 -3.40
C PRO A 899 -43.88 -10.92 -3.62
N PRO A 900 -43.54 -12.17 -4.01
CA PRO A 900 -42.17 -12.64 -4.12
C PRO A 900 -41.43 -12.03 -5.32
N PHE A 901 -40.17 -11.67 -5.06
CA PHE A 901 -39.04 -11.52 -6.00
C PHE A 901 -39.36 -11.33 -7.48
N SER A 902 -39.61 -10.09 -7.89
CA SER A 902 -39.35 -9.64 -9.25
C SER A 902 -38.79 -8.21 -9.23
N GLU A 903 -37.64 -8.07 -9.89
CA GLU A 903 -36.82 -6.87 -10.13
C GLU A 903 -36.04 -6.29 -8.94
N PRO A 904 -34.77 -5.85 -9.16
CA PRO A 904 -33.99 -5.13 -8.16
C PRO A 904 -34.66 -3.78 -7.90
N LYS A 905 -35.60 -3.76 -6.95
CA LYS A 905 -36.26 -2.54 -6.49
C LYS A 905 -35.17 -1.57 -6.04
N ASN A 906 -35.01 -0.48 -6.80
CA ASN A 906 -34.14 0.64 -6.45
C ASN A 906 -34.32 0.96 -4.97
N HIS A 907 -33.23 0.93 -4.20
CA HIS A 907 -33.31 1.13 -2.77
C HIS A 907 -33.90 2.54 -2.50
N PRO A 908 -34.81 2.73 -1.52
CA PRO A 908 -35.42 4.04 -1.29
C PRO A 908 -34.43 5.17 -1.04
N SER A 909 -33.22 4.86 -0.57
CA SER A 909 -32.15 5.85 -0.37
C SER A 909 -31.50 6.33 -1.67
N ASP A 910 -31.63 5.60 -2.78
CA ASP A 910 -31.11 6.01 -4.09
C ASP A 910 -31.91 7.17 -4.72
N ARG A 911 -33.04 7.57 -4.10
CA ARG A 911 -33.90 8.66 -4.59
C ARG A 911 -33.41 10.07 -4.26
N TYR A 912 -32.51 10.19 -3.28
CA TYR A 912 -32.13 11.50 -2.75
C TYR A 912 -30.80 11.98 -3.30
N PHE A 913 -30.81 13.20 -3.83
CA PHE A 913 -29.62 13.96 -4.21
C PHE A 913 -29.59 15.27 -3.44
N TYR A 914 -28.43 15.90 -3.32
CA TYR A 914 -28.34 17.26 -2.80
C TYR A 914 -27.76 18.16 -3.86
N PHE A 915 -28.42 19.27 -4.14
CA PHE A 915 -27.96 20.28 -5.08
C PHE A 915 -27.75 21.60 -4.34
N ILE A 916 -26.52 21.82 -3.87
CA ILE A 916 -26.20 22.86 -2.89
C ILE A 916 -25.39 23.98 -3.57
N PRO A 917 -25.86 25.22 -3.57
CA PRO A 917 -25.10 26.35 -4.09
C PRO A 917 -23.82 26.65 -3.31
N GLU A 918 -22.82 27.19 -3.99
CA GLU A 918 -21.52 27.55 -3.40
C GLU A 918 -21.63 28.48 -2.19
N LYS A 919 -22.42 29.57 -2.30
CA LYS A 919 -22.55 30.54 -1.19
C LYS A 919 -23.17 29.92 0.07
N VAL A 920 -24.08 28.96 -0.06
CA VAL A 920 -24.57 28.17 1.10
C VAL A 920 -23.45 27.36 1.74
N LEU A 921 -22.60 26.74 0.93
CA LEU A 921 -21.46 25.97 1.44
C LEU A 921 -20.40 26.86 2.09
N ILE A 922 -20.24 28.11 1.63
CA ILE A 922 -19.40 29.12 2.28
C ILE A 922 -20.04 29.57 3.61
N ASP A 923 -21.34 29.85 3.63
CA ASP A 923 -22.10 30.24 4.84
C ASP A 923 -22.01 29.13 5.92
N GLU A 924 -22.02 27.87 5.51
CA GLU A 924 -21.85 26.70 6.39
C GLU A 924 -20.39 26.40 6.78
N GLY A 925 -19.43 27.15 6.24
CA GLY A 925 -17.99 26.99 6.45
C GLY A 925 -17.39 25.74 5.82
N ILE A 926 -18.06 25.12 4.85
CA ILE A 926 -17.59 23.92 4.13
C ILE A 926 -16.55 24.29 3.07
N ILE A 927 -16.79 25.37 2.31
CA ILE A 927 -15.86 25.90 1.31
C ILE A 927 -15.00 27.00 1.94
N ALA A 928 -13.71 27.01 1.62
CA ALA A 928 -12.79 28.04 2.06
C ALA A 928 -13.09 29.36 1.32
N SER A 929 -13.16 30.47 2.05
CA SER A 929 -13.35 31.80 1.46
C SER A 929 -12.31 32.74 2.06
N LYS A 930 -11.45 33.30 1.20
CA LYS A 930 -10.49 34.34 1.61
C LYS A 930 -11.21 35.61 2.03
N ARG A 931 -12.31 35.96 1.35
CA ARG A 931 -13.11 37.16 1.62
C ARG A 931 -13.74 37.14 3.02
N ARG A 932 -14.08 35.95 3.51
CA ARG A 932 -14.70 35.74 4.84
C ARG A 932 -13.77 35.12 5.87
N GLU A 933 -12.49 34.93 5.54
CA GLU A 933 -11.48 34.29 6.40
C GLU A 933 -11.86 32.88 6.88
N ILE A 934 -12.59 32.11 6.06
CA ILE A 934 -12.99 30.73 6.36
C ILE A 934 -12.00 29.76 5.70
N SER A 935 -11.46 28.81 6.47
CA SER A 935 -10.48 27.82 6.00
C SER A 935 -11.09 26.61 5.26
N GLY A 936 -12.40 26.44 5.31
CA GLY A 936 -13.13 25.31 4.70
C GLY A 936 -12.95 23.98 5.44
N LEU A 937 -13.73 22.97 5.05
CA LEU A 937 -13.71 21.63 5.64
C LEU A 937 -13.35 20.58 4.59
N HIS A 938 -12.58 19.57 4.98
CA HIS A 938 -12.26 18.42 4.12
C HIS A 938 -13.42 17.43 3.92
N GLY A 939 -14.50 17.57 4.70
CA GLY A 939 -15.69 16.75 4.59
C GLY A 939 -16.80 17.16 5.57
N PHE A 940 -18.03 16.78 5.25
CA PHE A 940 -19.24 17.13 6.02
C PHE A 940 -20.30 16.03 5.90
N HIS A 941 -21.39 16.14 6.66
CA HIS A 941 -22.42 15.11 6.76
C HIS A 941 -23.75 15.57 6.15
N LEU A 942 -24.46 14.65 5.49
CA LEU A 942 -25.78 14.85 4.87
C LEU A 942 -26.76 13.72 5.26
N ASP A 943 -28.05 14.00 5.20
CA ASP A 943 -29.13 13.10 5.62
C ASP A 943 -29.95 12.56 4.43
N PHE A 944 -29.61 11.33 4.02
CA PHE A 944 -30.28 10.62 2.93
C PHE A 944 -31.45 9.76 3.41
N LEU A 945 -31.90 9.88 4.67
CA LEU A 945 -33.02 9.10 5.19
C LEU A 945 -34.37 9.65 4.71
N VAL A 946 -35.32 8.75 4.47
CA VAL A 946 -36.69 9.11 4.06
C VAL A 946 -37.34 10.06 5.06
N LYS A 947 -37.26 9.71 6.34
CA LYS A 947 -37.61 10.59 7.45
C LYS A 947 -36.30 11.15 7.99
N PRO A 948 -36.05 12.47 7.88
CA PRO A 948 -34.82 13.07 8.40
C PRO A 948 -34.61 12.72 9.87
N ALA A 949 -33.41 12.25 10.23
CA ALA A 949 -33.08 11.89 11.60
C ALA A 949 -32.75 13.11 12.47
N ALA A 950 -32.40 14.24 11.85
CA ALA A 950 -32.07 15.44 12.58
C ALA A 950 -33.34 16.16 13.07
N VAL A 951 -33.56 16.17 14.38
CA VAL A 951 -34.55 17.03 15.05
C VAL A 951 -33.88 18.34 15.55
N ASN A 952 -32.56 18.33 15.69
CA ASN A 952 -31.77 19.48 16.14
C ASN A 952 -31.16 20.26 14.96
N PRO A 953 -31.01 21.59 15.07
CA PRO A 953 -30.53 22.48 14.00
C PRO A 953 -29.01 22.35 13.77
N ASN A 954 -28.56 21.14 13.47
CA ASN A 954 -27.20 20.89 13.05
C ASN A 954 -27.03 21.23 11.55
N ARG A 955 -25.79 21.24 11.06
CA ARG A 955 -25.49 21.53 9.65
C ARG A 955 -26.22 20.60 8.67
N ALA A 956 -26.32 19.30 8.99
CA ALA A 956 -27.01 18.35 8.12
C ALA A 956 -28.50 18.68 7.98
N PHE A 957 -29.13 19.14 9.07
CA PHE A 957 -30.52 19.61 9.07
C PHE A 957 -30.68 20.85 8.19
N ARG A 958 -29.84 21.88 8.36
CA ARG A 958 -29.90 23.10 7.54
C ARG A 958 -29.68 22.85 6.05
N LEU A 959 -28.94 21.78 5.71
CA LEU A 959 -28.73 21.41 4.33
C LEU A 959 -29.89 20.60 3.71
N LEU A 960 -30.87 20.12 4.50
CA LEU A 960 -32.03 19.37 3.98
C LEU A 960 -32.86 20.17 2.96
N ASP A 961 -32.87 21.49 3.08
CA ASP A 961 -33.57 22.37 2.13
C ASP A 961 -33.03 22.22 0.69
N TRP A 962 -31.79 21.75 0.54
CA TRP A 962 -31.13 21.52 -0.74
C TRP A 962 -31.23 20.07 -1.24
N ARG A 963 -31.99 19.22 -0.53
CA ARG A 963 -32.25 17.83 -0.91
C ARG A 963 -33.30 17.77 -2.02
N LEU A 964 -33.02 17.01 -3.06
CA LEU A 964 -33.88 16.68 -4.19
C LEU A 964 -34.40 15.24 -4.01
N ASP A 965 -35.70 15.04 -4.21
CA ASP A 965 -36.33 13.71 -4.26
C ASP A 965 -36.73 13.41 -5.70
N VAL A 966 -35.95 12.56 -6.38
CA VAL A 966 -36.12 12.31 -7.82
C VAL A 966 -37.39 11.54 -8.16
N LEU A 967 -38.06 10.94 -7.17
CA LEU A 967 -39.33 10.24 -7.39
C LEU A 967 -40.54 11.17 -7.35
N ASN A 968 -40.41 12.36 -6.75
CA ASN A 968 -41.55 13.26 -6.58
C ASN A 968 -41.86 14.10 -7.83
N GLY A 969 -41.20 13.88 -8.97
CA GLY A 969 -41.37 14.67 -10.21
C GLY A 969 -40.85 16.13 -10.12
N HIS A 970 -40.89 16.73 -8.93
CA HIS A 970 -40.49 18.11 -8.64
C HIS A 970 -38.98 18.31 -8.49
N ALA A 971 -38.14 17.27 -8.55
CA ALA A 971 -36.69 17.43 -8.42
C ALA A 971 -36.12 18.35 -9.50
N GLY A 972 -36.63 18.23 -10.73
CA GLY A 972 -36.26 19.12 -11.84
C GLY A 972 -36.69 20.57 -11.61
N GLU A 973 -37.93 20.78 -11.16
CA GLU A 973 -38.47 22.12 -10.87
C GLU A 973 -37.71 22.80 -9.73
N LYS A 974 -37.45 22.08 -8.63
CA LYS A 974 -36.70 22.61 -7.48
C LYS A 974 -35.27 22.96 -7.87
N MET A 975 -34.65 22.16 -8.73
CA MET A 975 -33.34 22.46 -9.29
C MET A 975 -33.39 23.71 -10.16
N ALA A 976 -34.32 23.80 -11.11
CA ALA A 976 -34.48 24.97 -11.98
C ALA A 976 -34.78 26.26 -11.18
N TYR A 977 -35.63 26.17 -10.15
CA TYR A 977 -35.87 27.25 -9.20
C TYR A 977 -34.58 27.70 -8.51
N THR A 978 -33.79 26.74 -7.99
CA THR A 978 -32.48 27.01 -7.38
C THR A 978 -31.53 27.70 -8.37
N PHE A 979 -31.55 27.28 -9.64
CA PHE A 979 -30.79 27.91 -10.71
C PHE A 979 -31.17 29.37 -10.94
N ARG A 980 -32.48 29.67 -11.00
CA ARG A 980 -33.00 31.01 -11.28
C ARG A 980 -32.69 32.00 -10.17
N HIS A 981 -33.04 31.64 -8.93
CA HIS A 981 -32.99 32.60 -7.82
C HIS A 981 -31.58 32.85 -7.28
N TYR A 982 -30.67 31.87 -7.37
CA TYR A 982 -29.38 32.01 -6.72
C TYR A 982 -28.37 32.88 -7.49
N LYS A 983 -28.59 33.09 -8.80
CA LYS A 983 -27.75 33.97 -9.63
C LYS A 983 -28.12 35.45 -9.46
N GLU A 984 -29.39 35.76 -9.22
CA GLU A 984 -29.85 37.15 -9.02
C GLU A 984 -29.34 37.74 -7.71
N ASP A 985 -29.21 36.92 -6.66
CA ASP A 985 -28.68 37.30 -5.33
C ASP A 985 -27.14 37.41 -5.25
N THR A 986 -26.42 37.14 -6.34
CA THR A 986 -24.96 37.32 -6.43
C THR A 986 -24.55 38.45 -7.37
N LEU A 987 -25.49 38.96 -8.19
CA LEU A 987 -25.29 40.12 -9.06
C LEU A 987 -25.78 41.43 -8.43
N ASN A 988 -26.68 41.35 -7.44
CA ASN A 988 -27.08 42.44 -6.54
C ASN A 988 -26.25 42.42 -5.26
#